data_AF-A0A7X5BUU6-F1
#
_entry.id   AF-A0A7X5BUU6-F1
#
_cell.length_a   1.000
_cell.length_b   1.000
_cell.length_c   1.000
_cell.angle_alpha   90.00
_cell.angle_beta   90.00
_cell.angle_gamma   90.00
#
_symmetry.space_group_name_H-M   'P 1'
#
loop_
_entity.id
_entity.type
_entity.pdbx_description
1 polymer ?
#
loop_
_entity_poly.entity_id
_entity_poly.type
_entity_poly.pdbx_seq_one_letter_code
_entity_poly.pdbx_strand_id
1 'polypeptide(L)'
;MGFATGWLWVVLAMATGARPDPSAEAVCGLSALYTAEHAFFGEKDRYDLPAAVGFLPLPCVDGTRPPAPESHSVGGCQFVFTVLEAGRAPDTTLKLEARGVTVGTQDLRFRMEGHERVITRTDSNARVAPVDCEAWAKTADPLFRYHSIGRRFDCTGGPYAPEHPCTEALTQLVGLTREGVGVARMEYAAHPTARELYPLSPPTPAMLLCGVTATPQQRVQLAERLARQQQLMDAVLVPYCHPEGLRVALPRLFQEGACPGPRCLALMSHAQRIRLPERLGILEGRAEPLARWLWDQPAPVQRDFLSQAAALPFPRVEALLSLRKGEWPSLAALQENAFTPLENAWFDQVRREHPSLFPLHDIVLELQELGTASPAAFKLWSEGTPCFELFYATDMAMSAERLRALASAEVRCPGEAIPILSRHLRHLPSTEMMRVLEPLSPAHLRMLRDDLGLYLPGRAEALVDWVMERDIGLLDGLFATPAVVTKLLAPPHVDRLGGREAVLDLLLDSRRSPRITLTEAALLLVMTEALKGAPSAARVRNVSEQYILPAQKQLLLSDALRARDSRIQAAAAAGLAAWKESSGIPAPAARACLAEARLTLACLATQAKHLGPPPPGPRQPRPGTPGTAPQPPPAPPAPIEAWCTRFDERMASCPGACGGALPGPSELAFLAAIAGEPPPTAPEGLRSCMTPLP
;
A
#
# COMPACT_ATOMS: atom_id res chain seq x y z
N MET A 1 -39.82 78.70 41.96
CA MET A 1 -38.77 79.72 41.70
C MET A 1 -37.44 79.11 42.12
N GLY A 2 -36.42 79.12 41.24
CA GLY A 2 -35.07 78.65 41.56
C GLY A 2 -34.44 77.83 40.44
N PHE A 3 -34.04 78.51 39.36
CA PHE A 3 -33.22 77.97 38.28
C PHE A 3 -31.72 77.95 38.65
N ALA A 4 -30.97 77.17 37.88
CA ALA A 4 -29.55 77.33 37.53
C ALA A 4 -28.50 76.81 38.53
N THR A 5 -27.86 75.69 38.18
CA THR A 5 -26.39 75.45 38.26
C THR A 5 -25.95 74.01 37.94
N GLY A 6 -26.88 73.07 37.69
CA GLY A 6 -26.53 71.66 37.40
C GLY A 6 -26.09 71.34 35.96
N TRP A 7 -26.23 72.28 35.01
CA TRP A 7 -26.01 72.01 33.57
C TRP A 7 -24.61 72.36 33.05
N LEU A 8 -23.71 72.93 33.86
CA LEU A 8 -22.39 73.34 33.39
C LEU A 8 -21.27 72.29 33.57
N TRP A 9 -21.48 71.22 34.35
CA TRP A 9 -20.43 70.23 34.62
C TRP A 9 -20.50 68.97 33.75
N VAL A 10 -21.64 68.67 33.12
CA VAL A 10 -21.75 67.52 32.20
C VAL A 10 -21.27 67.88 30.79
N VAL A 11 -21.23 69.16 30.44
CA VAL A 11 -20.70 69.63 29.13
C VAL A 11 -19.16 69.73 29.13
N LEU A 12 -18.49 69.80 30.28
CA LEU A 12 -17.03 69.91 30.34
C LEU A 12 -16.28 68.57 30.40
N ALA A 13 -16.93 67.43 30.63
CA ALA A 13 -16.27 66.12 30.58
C ALA A 13 -16.14 65.54 29.15
N MET A 14 -16.83 66.13 28.17
CA MET A 14 -16.74 65.77 26.74
C MET A 14 -15.59 66.48 26.00
N ALA A 15 -14.85 67.37 26.67
CA ALA A 15 -13.82 68.21 26.05
C ALA A 15 -12.37 67.80 26.37
N THR A 16 -12.13 66.71 27.12
CA THR A 16 -10.83 66.04 27.14
C THR A 16 -10.88 64.78 26.29
N GLY A 17 -11.24 64.95 25.01
CA GLY A 17 -10.91 63.97 23.98
C GLY A 17 -9.40 63.90 23.81
N ALA A 18 -8.71 63.32 24.79
CA ALA A 18 -7.35 62.84 24.58
C ALA A 18 -7.47 61.81 23.46
N ARG A 19 -7.06 62.18 22.24
CA ARG A 19 -6.93 61.23 21.15
C ARG A 19 -6.12 60.06 21.71
N PRO A 20 -6.58 58.80 21.55
CA PRO A 20 -5.78 57.66 21.95
C PRO A 20 -4.38 57.84 21.34
N ASP A 21 -3.35 57.51 22.14
CA ASP A 21 -1.96 57.60 21.68
C ASP A 21 -1.87 56.94 20.29
N PRO A 22 -1.38 57.62 19.25
CA PRO A 22 -1.23 57.02 17.93
C PRO A 22 -0.43 55.71 17.94
N SER A 23 0.35 55.44 18.99
CA SER A 23 0.98 54.13 19.22
C SER A 23 -0.02 52.97 19.38
N ALA A 24 -1.25 53.21 19.82
CA ALA A 24 -2.28 52.19 20.04
C ALA A 24 -2.70 51.48 18.75
N GLU A 25 -2.90 52.22 17.65
CA GLU A 25 -3.23 51.63 16.34
C GLU A 25 -2.10 50.70 15.88
N ALA A 26 -0.85 51.16 15.98
CA ALA A 26 0.31 50.38 15.58
C ALA A 26 0.47 49.11 16.42
N VAL A 27 0.34 49.22 17.74
CA VAL A 27 0.46 48.08 18.67
C VAL A 27 -0.64 47.06 18.40
N CYS A 28 -1.89 47.49 18.36
CA CYS A 28 -3.02 46.60 18.17
C CYS A 28 -3.07 45.97 16.78
N GLY A 29 -2.71 46.73 15.74
CA GLY A 29 -2.63 46.21 14.38
C GLY A 29 -1.51 45.18 14.21
N LEU A 30 -0.32 45.40 14.80
CA LEU A 30 0.76 44.42 14.78
C LEU A 30 0.39 43.13 15.51
N SER A 31 -0.24 43.23 16.67
CA SER A 31 -0.72 42.06 17.42
C SER A 31 -1.78 41.27 16.63
N ALA A 32 -2.69 41.95 15.93
CA ALA A 32 -3.70 41.32 15.10
C ALA A 32 -3.10 40.66 13.85
N LEU A 33 -2.15 41.32 13.17
CA LEU A 33 -1.43 40.74 12.01
C LEU A 33 -0.66 39.49 12.42
N TYR A 34 0.08 39.55 13.53
CA TYR A 34 0.78 38.38 14.07
C TYR A 34 -0.17 37.20 14.32
N THR A 35 -1.35 37.48 14.90
CA THR A 35 -2.34 36.44 15.19
C THR A 35 -2.87 35.80 13.91
N ALA A 36 -3.14 36.59 12.86
CA ALA A 36 -3.58 36.10 11.56
C ALA A 36 -2.51 35.23 10.87
N GLU A 37 -1.27 35.72 10.82
CA GLU A 37 -0.12 34.98 10.29
C GLU A 37 0.11 33.66 11.03
N HIS A 38 0.01 33.67 12.36
CA HIS A 38 0.17 32.46 13.18
C HIS A 38 -0.96 31.44 12.95
N ALA A 39 -2.19 31.90 12.77
CA ALA A 39 -3.30 31.02 12.43
C ALA A 39 -3.11 30.38 11.04
N PHE A 40 -2.70 31.18 10.06
CA PHE A 40 -2.41 30.70 8.71
C PHE A 40 -1.24 29.70 8.69
N PHE A 41 -0.17 29.98 9.44
CA PHE A 41 0.94 29.04 9.61
C PHE A 41 0.47 27.69 10.17
N GLY A 42 -0.44 27.69 11.16
CA GLY A 42 -1.01 26.46 11.70
C GLY A 42 -1.82 25.63 10.70
N GLU A 43 -2.30 26.22 9.60
CA GLU A 43 -3.03 25.53 8.54
C GLU A 43 -2.14 25.15 7.34
N LYS A 44 -1.10 25.95 7.04
CA LYS A 44 -0.33 25.89 5.79
C LYS A 44 1.16 25.62 5.96
N ASP A 45 1.65 25.50 7.19
CA ASP A 45 3.06 25.32 7.56
C ASP A 45 4.00 26.40 6.98
N ARG A 46 3.46 27.60 6.73
CA ARG A 46 4.19 28.78 6.24
C ARG A 46 3.49 30.08 6.63
N TYR A 47 4.26 31.15 6.81
CA TYR A 47 3.73 32.51 6.85
C TYR A 47 3.50 33.04 5.42
N ASP A 48 2.64 34.03 5.23
CA ASP A 48 2.29 34.58 3.91
C ASP A 48 2.15 36.11 3.96
N LEU A 49 1.55 36.71 2.92
CA LEU A 49 1.30 38.15 2.87
C LEU A 49 0.03 38.52 3.66
N PRO A 50 -0.06 39.73 4.23
CA PRO A 50 -1.21 40.13 5.07
C PRO A 50 -2.58 39.93 4.41
N ALA A 51 -2.68 40.18 3.11
CA ALA A 51 -3.92 40.01 2.35
C ALA A 51 -4.31 38.53 2.17
N ALA A 52 -3.32 37.64 2.03
CA ALA A 52 -3.54 36.20 1.88
C ALA A 52 -4.04 35.55 3.19
N VAL A 53 -3.67 36.13 4.33
CA VAL A 53 -4.12 35.67 5.67
C VAL A 53 -5.38 36.38 6.17
N GLY A 54 -5.99 37.24 5.34
CA GLY A 54 -7.23 37.94 5.68
C GLY A 54 -7.08 39.06 6.72
N PHE A 55 -5.86 39.57 6.93
CA PHE A 55 -5.63 40.69 7.85
C PHE A 55 -6.13 42.01 7.25
N LEU A 56 -7.10 42.64 7.92
CA LEU A 56 -7.66 43.93 7.53
C LEU A 56 -7.79 44.86 8.75
N PRO A 57 -6.85 45.81 8.97
CA PRO A 57 -6.89 46.73 10.11
C PRO A 57 -8.04 47.74 10.00
N LEU A 58 -8.36 48.46 11.08
CA LEU A 58 -9.41 49.48 11.05
C LEU A 58 -9.05 50.61 10.06
N PRO A 59 -9.97 50.99 9.15
CA PRO A 59 -9.77 52.15 8.27
C PRO A 59 -10.00 53.46 9.04
N CYS A 60 -9.76 54.59 8.39
CA CYS A 60 -10.22 55.87 8.93
C CYS A 60 -11.75 55.97 8.96
N VAL A 61 -12.27 56.90 9.77
CA VAL A 61 -13.72 57.12 9.96
C VAL A 61 -14.44 57.45 8.64
N ASP A 62 -13.74 58.13 7.73
CA ASP A 62 -14.21 58.43 6.37
C ASP A 62 -14.14 57.22 5.41
N GLY A 63 -13.73 56.05 5.91
CA GLY A 63 -13.57 54.82 5.14
C GLY A 63 -12.27 54.74 4.34
N THR A 64 -11.46 55.81 4.33
CA THR A 64 -10.21 55.81 3.59
C THR A 64 -9.13 55.02 4.31
N ARG A 65 -8.14 54.55 3.54
CA ARG A 65 -6.93 53.91 4.03
C ARG A 65 -5.74 54.57 3.35
N PRO A 66 -4.60 54.76 4.04
CA PRO A 66 -3.36 55.13 3.39
C PRO A 66 -3.00 54.09 2.32
N PRO A 67 -2.46 54.53 1.16
CA PRO A 67 -2.06 53.62 0.11
C PRO A 67 -0.95 52.68 0.61
N ALA A 68 -1.14 51.37 0.44
CA ALA A 68 -0.10 50.39 0.70
C ALA A 68 0.90 50.41 -0.47
N PRO A 69 2.19 50.68 -0.23
CA PRO A 69 3.17 50.82 -1.31
C PRO A 69 3.56 49.49 -1.95
N GLU A 70 3.32 48.37 -1.25
CA GLU A 70 3.81 47.05 -1.60
C GLU A 70 2.73 45.99 -1.38
N SER A 71 2.79 44.88 -2.13
CA SER A 71 1.81 43.79 -2.05
C SER A 71 1.76 43.06 -0.70
N HIS A 72 2.81 43.20 0.10
CA HIS A 72 2.94 42.63 1.44
C HIS A 72 2.59 43.64 2.55
N SER A 73 1.87 44.71 2.19
CA SER A 73 1.45 45.78 3.09
C SER A 73 -0.06 46.01 3.04
N VAL A 74 -0.65 46.39 4.18
CA VAL A 74 -2.07 46.80 4.28
C VAL A 74 -2.20 48.08 5.12
N GLY A 75 -2.92 49.08 4.61
CA GLY A 75 -3.14 50.35 5.30
C GLY A 75 -4.25 50.27 6.35
N GLY A 76 -3.98 50.80 7.55
CA GLY A 76 -4.95 51.11 8.60
C GLY A 76 -5.55 52.50 8.41
N CYS A 77 -5.57 53.33 9.46
CA CYS A 77 -5.91 54.75 9.35
C CYS A 77 -4.65 55.63 9.39
N GLN A 78 -3.79 55.46 10.39
CA GLN A 78 -2.58 56.25 10.56
C GLN A 78 -1.29 55.49 10.23
N PHE A 79 -1.37 54.16 10.11
CA PHE A 79 -0.24 53.27 9.88
C PHE A 79 -0.44 52.35 8.67
N VAL A 80 0.66 51.96 8.04
CA VAL A 80 0.74 50.85 7.10
C VAL A 80 1.44 49.67 7.78
N PHE A 81 0.82 48.50 7.71
CA PHE A 81 1.30 47.26 8.31
C PHE A 81 1.92 46.37 7.24
N THR A 82 3.14 45.89 7.47
CA THR A 82 3.99 45.26 6.46
C THR A 82 4.60 43.97 7.01
N VAL A 83 4.52 42.87 6.26
CA VAL A 83 5.28 41.64 6.55
C VAL A 83 6.66 41.76 5.91
N LEU A 84 7.67 42.06 6.72
CA LEU A 84 9.04 42.26 6.26
C LEU A 84 9.74 40.94 5.90
N GLU A 85 9.41 39.87 6.62
CA GLU A 85 10.06 38.56 6.47
C GLU A 85 9.07 37.46 6.87
N ALA A 86 8.92 36.44 6.03
CA ALA A 86 8.01 35.32 6.22
C ALA A 86 8.69 34.00 5.78
N GLY A 87 8.97 33.14 6.75
CA GLY A 87 9.61 31.83 6.56
C GLY A 87 8.61 30.68 6.39
N ARG A 88 9.14 29.50 6.04
CA ARG A 88 8.38 28.22 5.97
C ARG A 88 9.05 27.21 6.89
N ALA A 89 8.30 26.24 7.39
CA ALA A 89 8.87 25.18 8.21
C ALA A 89 10.09 24.49 7.51
N PRO A 90 11.22 24.27 8.20
CA PRO A 90 11.42 24.45 9.65
C PRO A 90 11.83 25.88 10.08
N ASP A 91 12.20 26.76 9.15
CA ASP A 91 12.65 28.13 9.44
C ASP A 91 11.44 29.06 9.65
N THR A 92 10.96 29.17 10.89
CA THR A 92 9.74 29.91 11.27
C THR A 92 10.00 31.40 11.55
N THR A 93 10.74 32.08 10.68
CA THR A 93 11.00 33.51 10.82
C THR A 93 9.78 34.34 10.43
N LEU A 94 9.35 35.26 11.30
CA LEU A 94 8.31 36.25 11.01
C LEU A 94 8.74 37.62 11.54
N LYS A 95 8.80 38.63 10.66
CA LYS A 95 9.07 40.03 11.06
C LYS A 95 8.00 40.94 10.48
N LEU A 96 7.41 41.77 11.35
CA LEU A 96 6.31 42.67 11.02
C LEU A 96 6.71 44.11 11.32
N GLU A 97 6.24 45.06 10.53
CA GLU A 97 6.40 46.50 10.75
C GLU A 97 5.05 47.23 10.68
N ALA A 98 4.88 48.24 11.55
CA ALA A 98 3.86 49.27 11.40
C ALA A 98 4.56 50.62 11.23
N ARG A 99 4.37 51.24 10.07
CA ARG A 99 4.97 52.52 9.71
C ARG A 99 3.90 53.60 9.65
N GLY A 100 4.07 54.68 10.41
CA GLY A 100 3.16 55.81 10.37
C GLY A 100 3.28 56.56 9.05
N VAL A 101 2.15 57.04 8.54
CA VAL A 101 2.04 57.64 7.19
C VAL A 101 1.25 58.94 7.16
N THR A 102 0.72 59.38 8.30
CA THR A 102 0.05 60.67 8.42
C THR A 102 1.00 61.72 8.97
N VAL A 103 0.69 63.00 8.79
CA VAL A 103 1.53 64.13 9.26
C VAL A 103 1.86 64.03 10.76
N GLY A 104 0.97 63.44 11.57
CA GLY A 104 1.20 63.25 13.02
C GLY A 104 1.88 61.94 13.42
N THR A 105 2.08 61.01 12.48
CA THR A 105 2.65 59.67 12.76
C THR A 105 3.82 59.28 11.87
N GLN A 106 4.18 60.06 10.85
CA GLN A 106 5.20 59.73 9.85
C GLN A 106 6.59 59.37 10.43
N ASP A 107 6.91 59.89 11.61
CA ASP A 107 8.18 59.63 12.30
C ASP A 107 8.13 58.40 13.21
N LEU A 108 6.96 57.74 13.32
CA LEU A 108 6.75 56.57 14.16
C LEU A 108 6.87 55.29 13.35
N ARG A 109 7.75 54.39 13.81
CA ARG A 109 7.88 53.03 13.29
C ARG A 109 7.98 52.02 14.42
N PHE A 110 7.23 50.95 14.27
CA PHE A 110 7.14 49.87 15.24
C PHE A 110 7.44 48.56 14.55
N ARG A 111 8.20 47.68 15.21
CA ARG A 111 8.57 46.37 14.70
C ARG A 111 8.16 45.29 15.70
N MET A 112 7.75 44.15 15.19
CA MET A 112 7.53 42.93 15.96
C MET A 112 8.32 41.78 15.33
N GLU A 113 9.05 41.04 16.15
CA GLU A 113 9.64 39.74 15.78
C GLU A 113 8.77 38.62 16.34
N GLY A 114 8.41 37.65 15.47
CA GLY A 114 7.37 36.67 15.74
C GLY A 114 7.68 35.69 16.89
N HIS A 115 8.95 35.47 17.21
CA HIS A 115 9.36 34.59 18.32
C HIS A 115 9.24 35.27 19.68
N GLU A 116 9.49 36.58 19.78
CA GLU A 116 9.44 37.30 21.07
C GLU A 116 8.04 37.84 21.40
N ARG A 117 7.23 38.10 20.36
CA ARG A 117 5.95 38.84 20.49
C ARG A 117 6.10 40.21 21.17
N VAL A 118 7.30 40.77 21.14
CA VAL A 118 7.62 42.09 21.70
C VAL A 118 7.57 43.12 20.57
N ILE A 119 6.89 44.23 20.83
CA ILE A 119 6.87 45.38 19.92
C ILE A 119 7.94 46.38 20.36
N THR A 120 8.80 46.79 19.44
CA THR A 120 9.86 47.78 19.67
C THR A 120 9.70 48.96 18.72
N ARG A 121 10.10 50.16 19.16
CA ARG A 121 10.25 51.29 18.24
C ARG A 121 11.54 51.17 17.45
N THR A 122 11.48 51.36 16.13
CA THR A 122 12.62 51.16 15.23
C THR A 122 13.74 52.21 15.41
N ASP A 123 13.41 53.40 15.90
CA ASP A 123 14.36 54.50 16.11
C ASP A 123 15.24 54.34 17.35
N SER A 124 14.73 53.65 18.37
CA SER A 124 15.31 53.60 19.72
C SER A 124 15.50 52.17 20.24
N ASN A 125 14.98 51.17 19.54
CA ASN A 125 14.82 49.78 20.00
C ASN A 125 14.12 49.65 21.37
N ALA A 126 13.42 50.71 21.81
CA ALA A 126 12.70 50.71 23.07
C ALA A 126 11.47 49.80 22.97
N ARG A 127 11.29 48.93 23.97
CA ARG A 127 10.09 48.11 24.09
C ARG A 127 8.87 49.00 24.34
N VAL A 128 7.79 48.73 23.62
CA VAL A 128 6.52 49.45 23.75
C VAL A 128 5.62 48.69 24.70
N ALA A 129 5.01 49.42 25.64
CA ALA A 129 4.07 48.83 26.57
C ALA A 129 2.84 48.28 25.83
N PRO A 130 2.27 47.13 26.25
CA PRO A 130 1.04 46.62 25.67
C PRO A 130 -0.12 47.60 25.89
N VAL A 131 -1.03 47.65 24.91
CA VAL A 131 -2.20 48.52 24.90
C VAL A 131 -3.46 47.65 25.04
N ASP A 132 -4.48 48.16 25.75
CA ASP A 132 -5.81 47.55 25.74
C ASP A 132 -6.49 47.80 24.37
N CYS A 133 -6.32 46.83 23.48
CA CYS A 133 -6.83 46.91 22.12
C CYS A 133 -8.35 46.88 22.02
N GLU A 134 -9.06 46.34 23.02
CA GLU A 134 -10.51 46.38 23.04
C GLU A 134 -11.01 47.77 23.44
N ALA A 135 -10.41 48.38 24.47
CA ALA A 135 -10.72 49.75 24.85
C ALA A 135 -10.41 50.74 23.72
N TRP A 136 -9.26 50.58 23.05
CA TRP A 136 -8.92 51.37 21.87
C TRP A 136 -9.94 51.19 20.74
N ALA A 137 -10.29 49.96 20.38
CA ALA A 137 -11.26 49.69 19.32
C ALA A 137 -12.64 50.30 19.64
N LYS A 138 -13.11 50.26 20.89
CA LYS A 138 -14.36 50.91 21.33
C LYS A 138 -14.38 52.42 21.07
N THR A 139 -13.22 53.08 21.12
CA THR A 139 -13.10 54.52 20.87
C THR A 139 -12.82 54.84 19.40
N ALA A 140 -12.00 54.03 18.74
CA ALA A 140 -11.51 54.30 17.38
C ALA A 140 -12.45 53.81 16.27
N ASP A 141 -13.26 52.79 16.52
CA ASP A 141 -14.17 52.20 15.54
C ASP A 141 -15.62 52.67 15.78
N PRO A 142 -16.18 53.54 14.93
CA PRO A 142 -17.59 53.95 15.02
C PRO A 142 -18.57 52.79 14.91
N LEU A 143 -18.14 51.68 14.30
CA LEU A 143 -18.90 50.45 14.12
C LEU A 143 -18.55 49.37 15.13
N PHE A 144 -17.82 49.69 16.21
CA PHE A 144 -17.37 48.69 17.19
C PHE A 144 -18.51 47.80 17.67
N ARG A 145 -19.67 48.39 18.00
CA ARG A 145 -20.84 47.66 18.47
C ARG A 145 -21.42 46.75 17.38
N TYR A 146 -21.57 47.26 16.16
CA TYR A 146 -21.95 46.48 14.97
C TYR A 146 -21.02 45.28 14.76
N HIS A 147 -19.69 45.50 14.72
CA HIS A 147 -18.71 44.43 14.57
C HIS A 147 -18.72 43.44 15.73
N SER A 148 -18.96 43.91 16.97
CA SER A 148 -19.04 43.03 18.15
C SER A 148 -20.23 42.07 18.08
N ILE A 149 -21.36 42.51 17.52
CA ILE A 149 -22.54 41.69 17.30
C ILE A 149 -22.30 40.75 16.11
N GLY A 150 -21.76 41.25 15.00
CA GLY A 150 -21.46 40.46 13.81
C GLY A 150 -20.44 39.33 14.05
N ARG A 151 -19.53 39.49 15.02
CA ARG A 151 -18.63 38.40 15.45
C ARG A 151 -19.34 37.26 16.19
N ARG A 152 -20.51 37.51 16.78
CA ARG A 152 -21.29 36.53 17.57
C ARG A 152 -22.49 35.97 16.82
N PHE A 153 -23.05 36.75 15.90
CA PHE A 153 -24.26 36.41 15.16
C PHE A 153 -24.05 36.67 13.68
N ASP A 154 -24.49 35.74 12.83
CA ASP A 154 -24.57 35.95 11.40
C ASP A 154 -25.78 36.85 11.07
N CYS A 155 -25.50 38.13 10.85
CA CYS A 155 -26.54 39.12 10.56
C CYS A 155 -26.96 39.17 9.07
N THR A 156 -26.62 38.17 8.26
CA THR A 156 -27.01 38.10 6.84
C THR A 156 -28.36 37.42 6.55
N GLY A 157 -28.87 36.56 7.44
CA GLY A 157 -30.06 35.73 7.20
C GLY A 157 -31.42 36.26 7.68
N GLY A 158 -31.62 37.58 7.81
CA GLY A 158 -32.88 38.17 8.35
C GLY A 158 -34.16 37.81 7.57
N PRO A 159 -35.32 38.45 7.84
CA PRO A 159 -35.58 39.50 8.80
C PRO A 159 -35.52 39.01 10.25
N TYR A 160 -35.09 39.90 11.15
CA TYR A 160 -34.95 39.60 12.57
C TYR A 160 -36.08 40.20 13.38
N ALA A 161 -36.42 39.57 14.52
CA ALA A 161 -37.34 40.15 15.48
C ALA A 161 -36.79 41.48 16.05
N PRO A 162 -37.64 42.43 16.48
CA PRO A 162 -37.19 43.74 16.97
C PRO A 162 -36.14 43.66 18.09
N GLU A 163 -36.30 42.72 19.02
CA GLU A 163 -35.40 42.47 20.15
C GLU A 163 -34.11 41.68 19.80
N HIS A 164 -33.97 41.20 18.56
CA HIS A 164 -32.78 40.44 18.17
C HIS A 164 -31.55 41.36 18.00
N PRO A 165 -30.35 40.97 18.47
CA PRO A 165 -29.14 41.81 18.38
C PRO A 165 -28.79 42.25 16.95
N CYS A 166 -29.05 41.43 15.93
CA CYS A 166 -28.84 41.85 14.54
C CYS A 166 -29.74 43.02 14.10
N THR A 167 -30.92 43.18 14.69
CA THR A 167 -31.78 44.36 14.43
C THR A 167 -31.09 45.62 14.94
N GLU A 168 -30.53 45.59 16.14
CA GLU A 168 -29.71 46.69 16.71
C GLU A 168 -28.53 47.00 15.79
N ALA A 169 -27.76 45.98 15.42
CA ALA A 169 -26.55 46.12 14.60
C ALA A 169 -26.85 46.73 13.21
N LEU A 170 -27.86 46.21 12.51
CA LEU A 170 -28.23 46.71 11.18
C LEU A 170 -28.81 48.13 11.24
N THR A 171 -29.61 48.43 12.27
CA THR A 171 -30.15 49.79 12.48
C THR A 171 -29.03 50.79 12.76
N GLN A 172 -28.04 50.41 13.58
CA GLN A 172 -26.87 51.24 13.85
C GLN A 172 -26.05 51.51 12.58
N LEU A 173 -25.76 50.45 11.79
CA LEU A 173 -25.03 50.56 10.53
C LEU A 173 -25.71 51.56 9.58
N VAL A 174 -27.03 51.44 9.42
CA VAL A 174 -27.83 52.33 8.56
C VAL A 174 -27.87 53.76 9.11
N GLY A 175 -28.00 53.92 10.43
CA GLY A 175 -27.97 55.22 11.10
C GLY A 175 -26.68 55.98 10.81
N LEU A 176 -25.54 55.35 11.06
CA LEU A 176 -24.22 55.94 10.80
C LEU A 176 -23.98 56.20 9.30
N THR A 177 -24.52 55.34 8.44
CA THR A 177 -24.48 55.54 6.98
C THR A 177 -25.23 56.82 6.56
N ARG A 178 -26.41 57.07 7.15
CA ARG A 178 -27.20 58.30 6.93
C ARG A 178 -26.50 59.54 7.45
N GLU A 179 -25.84 59.42 8.60
CA GLU A 179 -25.01 60.48 9.19
C GLU A 179 -23.75 60.77 8.37
N GLY A 180 -23.43 59.91 7.40
CA GLY A 180 -22.34 60.13 6.46
C GLY A 180 -20.99 59.58 6.91
N VAL A 181 -20.97 58.71 7.91
CA VAL A 181 -19.77 57.99 8.33
C VAL A 181 -19.30 57.08 7.19
N GLY A 182 -18.10 57.33 6.68
CA GLY A 182 -17.62 56.70 5.44
C GLY A 182 -17.39 55.19 5.57
N VAL A 183 -16.83 54.74 6.69
CA VAL A 183 -16.67 53.30 6.95
C VAL A 183 -18.04 52.58 7.03
N ALA A 184 -19.06 53.22 7.62
CA ALA A 184 -20.42 52.70 7.66
C ALA A 184 -21.03 52.60 6.26
N ARG A 185 -20.79 53.59 5.38
CA ARG A 185 -21.21 53.53 3.97
C ARG A 185 -20.60 52.35 3.22
N MET A 186 -19.33 52.05 3.45
CA MET A 186 -18.65 50.91 2.82
C MET A 186 -19.25 49.59 3.28
N GLU A 187 -19.38 49.39 4.59
CA GLU A 187 -19.99 48.20 5.20
C GLU A 187 -21.45 48.02 4.75
N TYR A 188 -22.25 49.08 4.77
CA TYR A 188 -23.63 49.06 4.29
C TYR A 188 -23.71 48.69 2.80
N ALA A 189 -22.83 49.24 1.95
CA ALA A 189 -22.82 48.92 0.52
C ALA A 189 -22.54 47.43 0.26
N ALA A 190 -21.67 46.82 1.09
CA ALA A 190 -21.31 45.41 1.03
C ALA A 190 -22.35 44.47 1.67
N HIS A 191 -23.27 44.99 2.51
CA HIS A 191 -24.20 44.17 3.28
C HIS A 191 -25.59 44.02 2.60
N PRO A 192 -25.89 42.89 1.94
CA PRO A 192 -27.12 42.74 1.14
C PRO A 192 -28.39 42.87 1.99
N THR A 193 -28.42 42.24 3.16
CA THR A 193 -29.58 42.24 4.07
C THR A 193 -29.87 43.62 4.65
N ALA A 194 -28.84 44.41 4.98
CA ALA A 194 -29.01 45.78 5.44
C ALA A 194 -29.66 46.65 4.36
N ARG A 195 -29.18 46.51 3.12
CA ARG A 195 -29.68 47.26 1.97
C ARG A 195 -31.11 46.90 1.58
N GLU A 196 -31.56 45.71 1.94
CA GLU A 196 -32.91 45.25 1.65
C GLU A 196 -33.90 45.57 2.78
N LEU A 197 -33.54 45.31 4.04
CA LEU A 197 -34.41 45.53 5.19
C LEU A 197 -34.52 47.01 5.58
N TYR A 198 -33.45 47.77 5.38
CA TYR A 198 -33.36 49.20 5.73
C TYR A 198 -32.84 50.03 4.54
N PRO A 199 -33.54 50.01 3.40
CA PRO A 199 -33.05 50.58 2.16
C PRO A 199 -32.89 52.10 2.25
N LEU A 200 -31.69 52.59 1.93
CA LEU A 200 -31.43 54.01 1.60
C LEU A 200 -31.80 54.34 0.14
N SER A 201 -32.09 53.33 -0.66
CA SER A 201 -32.57 53.44 -2.05
C SER A 201 -33.40 52.20 -2.38
N PRO A 202 -34.38 52.28 -3.30
CA PRO A 202 -35.24 51.15 -3.61
C PRO A 202 -34.44 49.88 -3.96
N PRO A 203 -34.75 48.71 -3.36
CA PRO A 203 -34.02 47.49 -3.63
C PRO A 203 -34.23 47.05 -5.09
N THR A 204 -33.15 46.62 -5.74
CA THR A 204 -33.18 46.18 -7.14
C THR A 204 -33.90 44.83 -7.28
N PRO A 205 -34.41 44.48 -8.48
CA PRO A 205 -35.00 43.15 -8.71
C PRO A 205 -34.07 41.98 -8.35
N ALA A 206 -32.76 42.12 -8.60
CA ALA A 206 -31.76 41.11 -8.22
C ALA A 206 -31.62 40.98 -6.70
N MET A 207 -31.58 42.11 -5.99
CA MET A 207 -31.55 42.12 -4.52
C MET A 207 -32.80 41.45 -3.93
N LEU A 208 -33.98 41.70 -4.48
CA LEU A 208 -35.21 41.07 -4.00
C LEU A 208 -35.27 39.57 -4.33
N LEU A 209 -34.80 39.16 -5.51
CA LEU A 209 -34.75 37.73 -5.88
C LEU A 209 -33.86 36.94 -4.91
N CYS A 210 -32.66 37.45 -4.67
CA CYS A 210 -31.63 36.83 -3.82
C CYS A 210 -31.72 37.20 -2.34
N GLY A 211 -32.66 38.07 -1.99
CA GLY A 211 -32.82 38.65 -0.66
C GLY A 211 -33.68 37.81 0.28
N VAL A 212 -34.18 38.46 1.33
CA VAL A 212 -34.95 37.85 2.42
C VAL A 212 -36.41 38.31 2.50
N THR A 213 -36.77 39.42 1.86
CA THR A 213 -38.11 40.03 1.98
C THR A 213 -39.11 39.55 0.94
N ALA A 214 -38.64 39.11 -0.24
CA ALA A 214 -39.54 38.72 -1.33
C ALA A 214 -40.25 37.40 -1.03
N THR A 215 -41.57 37.39 -1.23
CA THR A 215 -42.40 36.18 -1.11
C THR A 215 -42.08 35.17 -2.22
N PRO A 216 -42.42 33.88 -2.05
CA PRO A 216 -42.17 32.87 -3.08
C PRO A 216 -42.75 33.25 -4.46
N GLN A 217 -43.97 33.78 -4.51
CA GLN A 217 -44.60 34.22 -5.76
C GLN A 217 -43.88 35.42 -6.40
N GLN A 218 -43.43 36.38 -5.59
CA GLN A 218 -42.65 37.52 -6.08
C GLN A 218 -41.32 37.06 -6.67
N ARG A 219 -40.63 36.09 -6.05
CA ARG A 219 -39.37 35.55 -6.58
C ARG A 219 -39.55 34.90 -7.95
N VAL A 220 -40.65 34.18 -8.19
CA VAL A 220 -40.98 33.63 -9.53
C VAL A 220 -41.11 34.75 -10.56
N GLN A 221 -41.90 35.78 -10.27
CA GLN A 221 -42.10 36.92 -11.18
C GLN A 221 -40.79 37.69 -11.44
N LEU A 222 -39.95 37.85 -10.41
CA LEU A 222 -38.66 38.51 -10.50
C LEU A 222 -37.68 37.69 -11.35
N ALA A 223 -37.62 36.37 -11.15
CA ALA A 223 -36.78 35.48 -11.95
C ALA A 223 -37.19 35.51 -13.42
N GLU A 224 -38.49 35.46 -13.74
CA GLU A 224 -38.97 35.60 -15.12
C GLU A 224 -38.61 36.95 -15.74
N ARG A 225 -38.77 38.04 -14.99
CA ARG A 225 -38.44 39.39 -15.46
C ARG A 225 -36.95 39.50 -15.76
N LEU A 226 -36.10 39.05 -14.84
CA LEU A 226 -34.64 39.08 -14.98
C LEU A 226 -34.17 38.13 -16.10
N ALA A 227 -34.83 36.99 -16.31
CA ALA A 227 -34.54 36.09 -17.42
C ALA A 227 -34.83 36.77 -18.77
N ARG A 228 -36.00 37.40 -18.92
CA ARG A 228 -36.36 38.17 -20.13
C ARG A 228 -35.38 39.31 -20.42
N GLN A 229 -34.74 39.85 -19.39
CA GLN A 229 -33.73 40.91 -19.49
C GLN A 229 -32.30 40.37 -19.65
N GLN A 230 -32.09 39.05 -19.69
CA GLN A 230 -30.78 38.40 -19.70
C GLN A 230 -29.88 38.75 -18.50
N GLN A 231 -30.49 39.16 -17.39
CA GLN A 231 -29.80 39.57 -16.16
C GLN A 231 -29.90 38.52 -15.04
N LEU A 232 -30.66 37.44 -15.25
CA LEU A 232 -30.88 36.42 -14.22
C LEU A 232 -29.59 35.74 -13.78
N MET A 233 -28.69 35.45 -14.71
CA MET A 233 -27.38 34.87 -14.43
C MET A 233 -26.58 35.76 -13.47
N ASP A 234 -26.39 37.03 -13.84
CA ASP A 234 -25.59 37.96 -13.03
C ASP A 234 -26.26 38.21 -11.67
N ALA A 235 -27.59 38.17 -11.60
CA ALA A 235 -28.34 38.30 -10.36
C ALA A 235 -28.09 37.16 -9.37
N VAL A 236 -28.03 35.90 -9.82
CA VAL A 236 -27.82 34.74 -8.93
C VAL A 236 -26.35 34.51 -8.55
N LEU A 237 -25.42 35.03 -9.35
CA LEU A 237 -23.98 34.95 -9.09
C LEU A 237 -23.48 36.01 -8.09
N VAL A 238 -24.36 36.92 -7.64
CA VAL A 238 -24.04 37.86 -6.56
C VAL A 238 -23.73 37.08 -5.28
N PRO A 239 -22.69 37.47 -4.52
CA PRO A 239 -22.41 36.87 -3.22
C PRO A 239 -23.64 36.84 -2.32
N TYR A 240 -23.80 35.75 -1.56
CA TYR A 240 -24.87 35.57 -0.56
C TYR A 240 -26.30 35.51 -1.12
N CYS A 241 -26.50 35.05 -2.36
CA CYS A 241 -27.86 34.78 -2.84
C CYS A 241 -28.56 33.70 -1.99
N HIS A 242 -29.72 34.04 -1.42
CA HIS A 242 -30.45 33.20 -0.49
C HIS A 242 -31.03 31.94 -1.19
N PRO A 243 -31.07 30.76 -0.54
CA PRO A 243 -31.51 29.50 -1.15
C PRO A 243 -32.86 29.55 -1.87
N GLU A 244 -33.84 30.29 -1.36
CA GLU A 244 -35.18 30.43 -1.95
C GLU A 244 -35.14 31.14 -3.31
N GLY A 245 -34.25 32.13 -3.47
CA GLY A 245 -34.02 32.78 -4.76
C GLY A 245 -33.37 31.82 -5.77
N LEU A 246 -32.36 31.08 -5.30
CA LEU A 246 -31.65 30.09 -6.12
C LEU A 246 -32.58 28.96 -6.59
N ARG A 247 -33.47 28.45 -5.72
CA ARG A 247 -34.44 27.38 -6.07
C ARG A 247 -35.38 27.78 -7.20
N VAL A 248 -35.70 29.06 -7.33
CA VAL A 248 -36.56 29.57 -8.41
C VAL A 248 -35.75 29.87 -9.67
N ALA A 249 -34.57 30.46 -9.53
CA ALA A 249 -33.78 30.94 -10.65
C ALA A 249 -32.98 29.85 -11.36
N LEU A 250 -32.39 28.91 -10.63
CA LEU A 250 -31.48 27.90 -11.19
C LEU A 250 -32.17 26.95 -12.18
N PRO A 251 -33.34 26.35 -11.89
CA PRO A 251 -34.03 25.51 -12.87
C PRO A 251 -34.27 26.23 -14.20
N ARG A 252 -34.60 27.52 -14.14
CA ARG A 252 -34.84 28.34 -15.33
C ARG A 252 -33.58 28.58 -16.14
N LEU A 253 -32.48 28.96 -15.48
CA LEU A 253 -31.18 29.13 -16.14
C LEU A 253 -30.73 27.83 -16.81
N PHE A 254 -30.96 26.69 -16.15
CA PHE A 254 -30.59 25.39 -16.70
C PHE A 254 -31.43 24.99 -17.92
N GLN A 255 -32.73 25.28 -17.93
CA GLN A 255 -33.58 25.10 -19.11
C GLN A 255 -33.11 25.95 -20.31
N GLU A 256 -32.57 27.15 -20.05
CA GLU A 256 -32.04 28.06 -21.06
C GLU A 256 -30.61 27.72 -21.51
N GLY A 257 -30.01 26.64 -20.99
CA GLY A 257 -28.69 26.16 -21.42
C GLY A 257 -27.50 26.90 -20.82
N ALA A 258 -27.66 27.55 -19.68
CA ALA A 258 -26.68 28.40 -19.00
C ALA A 258 -25.32 27.77 -18.61
N CYS A 259 -25.12 26.46 -18.79
CA CYS A 259 -23.97 25.70 -18.28
C CYS A 259 -23.04 25.21 -19.41
N PRO A 260 -22.36 26.11 -20.13
CA PRO A 260 -20.94 25.87 -20.44
C PRO A 260 -20.03 27.03 -19.98
N GLY A 261 -18.80 26.73 -19.55
CA GLY A 261 -17.80 27.74 -19.18
C GLY A 261 -17.66 27.99 -17.66
N PRO A 262 -16.84 29.00 -17.26
CA PRO A 262 -16.48 29.23 -15.85
C PRO A 262 -17.67 29.59 -14.95
N ARG A 263 -18.75 30.15 -15.51
CA ARG A 263 -19.99 30.45 -14.78
C ARG A 263 -20.77 29.18 -14.40
N CYS A 264 -20.57 28.07 -15.13
CA CYS A 264 -21.21 26.79 -14.85
C CYS A 264 -20.77 26.24 -13.48
N LEU A 265 -19.49 26.40 -13.10
CA LEU A 265 -19.00 26.02 -11.77
C LEU A 265 -19.82 26.69 -10.66
N ALA A 266 -19.96 28.01 -10.71
CA ALA A 266 -20.69 28.76 -9.69
C ALA A 266 -22.17 28.34 -9.63
N LEU A 267 -22.84 28.19 -10.78
CA LEU A 267 -24.23 27.71 -10.83
C LEU A 267 -24.39 26.31 -10.23
N MET A 268 -23.48 25.39 -10.57
CA MET A 268 -23.55 24.00 -10.10
C MET A 268 -23.20 23.90 -8.61
N SER A 269 -22.25 24.70 -8.12
CA SER A 269 -21.96 24.83 -6.69
C SER A 269 -23.15 25.39 -5.92
N HIS A 270 -23.88 26.38 -6.47
CA HIS A 270 -25.12 26.87 -5.90
C HIS A 270 -26.22 25.81 -5.90
N ALA A 271 -26.41 25.10 -7.02
CA ALA A 271 -27.37 24.01 -7.15
C ALA A 271 -27.08 22.87 -6.15
N GLN A 272 -25.82 22.52 -5.97
CA GLN A 272 -25.38 21.51 -5.00
C GLN A 272 -25.65 21.95 -3.57
N ARG A 273 -25.33 23.20 -3.22
CA ARG A 273 -25.55 23.77 -1.88
C ARG A 273 -27.02 23.68 -1.45
N ILE A 274 -27.94 23.92 -2.37
CA ILE A 274 -29.39 23.85 -2.11
C ILE A 274 -29.99 22.46 -2.39
N ARG A 275 -29.17 21.48 -2.79
CA ARG A 275 -29.55 20.10 -3.16
C ARG A 275 -30.61 20.05 -4.26
N LEU A 276 -30.41 20.82 -5.33
CA LEU A 276 -31.34 20.88 -6.46
C LEU A 276 -31.22 19.61 -7.32
N PRO A 277 -32.30 18.83 -7.55
CA PRO A 277 -32.24 17.56 -8.28
C PRO A 277 -31.93 17.72 -9.77
N GLU A 278 -32.38 18.81 -10.41
CA GLU A 278 -32.13 19.12 -11.82
C GLU A 278 -30.64 19.17 -12.16
N ARG A 279 -29.78 19.44 -11.16
CA ARG A 279 -28.31 19.40 -11.28
C ARG A 279 -27.84 18.08 -11.90
N LEU A 280 -28.38 16.95 -11.46
CA LEU A 280 -27.95 15.63 -11.92
C LEU A 280 -28.27 15.45 -13.41
N GLY A 281 -29.51 15.75 -13.81
CA GLY A 281 -29.91 15.65 -15.22
C GLY A 281 -29.08 16.54 -16.16
N ILE A 282 -28.58 17.67 -15.68
CA ILE A 282 -27.69 18.55 -16.46
C ILE A 282 -26.28 17.95 -16.54
N LEU A 283 -25.72 17.46 -15.43
CA LEU A 283 -24.41 16.79 -15.44
C LEU A 283 -24.44 15.60 -16.39
N GLU A 284 -25.51 14.82 -16.37
CA GLU A 284 -25.70 13.66 -17.24
C GLU A 284 -25.88 14.10 -18.71
N GLY A 285 -26.82 14.99 -18.99
CA GLY A 285 -27.13 15.43 -20.35
C GLY A 285 -26.04 16.29 -21.01
N ARG A 286 -25.08 16.82 -20.23
CA ARG A 286 -23.97 17.66 -20.71
C ARG A 286 -22.59 17.05 -20.39
N ALA A 287 -22.52 15.79 -19.98
CA ALA A 287 -21.29 15.15 -19.54
C ALA A 287 -20.12 15.32 -20.52
N GLU A 288 -20.33 14.98 -21.79
CA GLU A 288 -19.30 15.03 -22.82
C GLU A 288 -18.77 16.45 -23.12
N PRO A 289 -19.61 17.46 -23.42
CA PRO A 289 -19.11 18.82 -23.62
C PRO A 289 -18.50 19.43 -22.34
N LEU A 290 -18.99 19.05 -21.15
CA LEU A 290 -18.41 19.51 -19.88
C LEU A 290 -17.03 18.89 -19.64
N ALA A 291 -16.86 17.58 -19.85
CA ALA A 291 -15.58 16.91 -19.72
C ALA A 291 -14.54 17.53 -20.67
N ARG A 292 -14.90 17.76 -21.94
CA ARG A 292 -14.04 18.45 -22.91
C ARG A 292 -13.65 19.85 -22.46
N TRP A 293 -14.62 20.67 -22.05
CA TRP A 293 -14.32 22.03 -21.56
C TRP A 293 -13.44 22.02 -20.30
N LEU A 294 -13.75 21.14 -19.34
CA LEU A 294 -13.00 21.00 -18.10
C LEU A 294 -11.56 20.58 -18.36
N TRP A 295 -11.34 19.70 -19.33
CA TRP A 295 -10.02 19.18 -19.68
C TRP A 295 -9.01 20.29 -20.00
N ASP A 296 -9.46 21.36 -20.64
CA ASP A 296 -8.64 22.52 -21.01
C ASP A 296 -8.46 23.54 -19.87
N GLN A 297 -9.10 23.35 -18.72
CA GLN A 297 -9.01 24.29 -17.60
C GLN A 297 -7.75 24.09 -16.73
N PRO A 298 -7.33 25.12 -15.96
CA PRO A 298 -6.31 24.97 -14.92
C PRO A 298 -6.72 23.96 -13.85
N ALA A 299 -5.76 23.24 -13.27
CA ALA A 299 -6.00 22.21 -12.26
C ALA A 299 -6.85 22.66 -11.05
N PRO A 300 -6.71 23.90 -10.51
CA PRO A 300 -7.59 24.38 -9.45
C PRO A 300 -9.07 24.40 -9.86
N VAL A 301 -9.37 24.87 -11.08
CA VAL A 301 -10.74 24.93 -11.61
C VAL A 301 -11.33 23.53 -11.78
N GLN A 302 -10.54 22.58 -12.26
CA GLN A 302 -10.95 21.19 -12.39
C GLN A 302 -11.27 20.56 -11.03
N ARG A 303 -10.38 20.75 -10.06
CA ARG A 303 -10.56 20.24 -8.70
C ARG A 303 -11.81 20.83 -8.06
N ASP A 304 -12.00 22.14 -8.15
CA ASP A 304 -13.19 22.81 -7.61
C ASP A 304 -14.46 22.31 -8.28
N PHE A 305 -14.45 22.09 -9.59
CA PHE A 305 -15.61 21.55 -10.28
C PHE A 305 -15.92 20.10 -9.86
N LEU A 306 -14.93 19.22 -9.90
CA LEU A 306 -15.15 17.81 -9.56
C LEU A 306 -15.57 17.64 -8.09
N SER A 307 -14.99 18.41 -7.17
CA SER A 307 -15.31 18.35 -5.73
C SER A 307 -16.60 19.08 -5.36
N GLN A 308 -16.85 20.28 -5.88
CA GLN A 308 -18.00 21.10 -5.45
C GLN A 308 -19.22 20.92 -6.37
N ALA A 309 -19.00 20.95 -7.69
CA ALA A 309 -20.08 20.89 -8.67
C ALA A 309 -20.53 19.46 -8.97
N ALA A 310 -19.60 18.50 -9.11
CA ALA A 310 -19.93 17.09 -9.29
C ALA A 310 -20.09 16.34 -7.95
N ALA A 311 -19.58 16.90 -6.85
CA ALA A 311 -19.64 16.32 -5.51
C ALA A 311 -18.91 14.98 -5.38
N LEU A 312 -17.80 14.82 -6.10
CA LEU A 312 -16.98 13.62 -6.03
C LEU A 312 -16.10 13.64 -4.76
N PRO A 313 -15.90 12.48 -4.10
CA PRO A 313 -14.97 12.35 -2.98
C PRO A 313 -13.54 12.74 -3.38
N PHE A 314 -12.78 13.32 -2.45
CA PHE A 314 -11.41 13.80 -2.69
C PHE A 314 -10.48 12.76 -3.35
N PRO A 315 -10.40 11.48 -2.90
CA PRO A 315 -9.55 10.48 -3.56
C PRO A 315 -9.91 10.28 -5.03
N ARG A 316 -11.20 10.32 -5.35
CA ARG A 316 -11.73 10.13 -6.70
C ARG A 316 -11.43 11.34 -7.59
N VAL A 317 -11.49 12.55 -7.04
CA VAL A 317 -11.05 13.77 -7.74
C VAL A 317 -9.57 13.67 -8.11
N GLU A 318 -8.70 13.35 -7.15
CA GLU A 318 -7.26 13.24 -7.42
C GLU A 318 -6.92 12.12 -8.40
N ALA A 319 -7.67 11.01 -8.39
CA ALA A 319 -7.55 9.96 -9.39
C ALA A 319 -7.84 10.46 -10.81
N LEU A 320 -8.95 11.18 -11.02
CA LEU A 320 -9.28 11.76 -12.33
C LEU A 320 -8.26 12.81 -12.80
N LEU A 321 -7.73 13.61 -11.87
CA LEU A 321 -6.68 14.58 -12.18
C LEU A 321 -5.33 13.92 -12.52
N SER A 322 -5.01 12.79 -11.89
CA SER A 322 -3.83 11.98 -12.23
C SER A 322 -3.95 11.41 -13.65
N LEU A 323 -5.14 10.91 -14.01
CA LEU A 323 -5.41 10.42 -15.36
C LEU A 323 -5.22 11.48 -16.44
N ARG A 324 -5.63 12.74 -16.16
CA ARG A 324 -5.40 13.86 -17.09
C ARG A 324 -3.91 14.09 -17.35
N LYS A 325 -3.04 13.86 -16.36
CA LYS A 325 -1.59 14.02 -16.51
C LYS A 325 -0.92 12.85 -17.23
N GLY A 326 -1.66 11.79 -17.55
CA GLY A 326 -1.07 10.55 -18.06
C GLY A 326 -0.46 9.68 -16.95
N GLU A 327 -0.84 9.90 -15.69
CA GLU A 327 -0.36 9.14 -14.53
C GLU A 327 -1.40 8.08 -14.11
N TRP A 328 -0.91 6.92 -13.64
CA TRP A 328 -1.77 5.88 -13.08
C TRP A 328 -2.34 6.33 -11.72
N PRO A 329 -3.67 6.40 -11.57
CA PRO A 329 -4.30 6.64 -10.28
C PRO A 329 -4.34 5.35 -9.46
N SER A 330 -4.75 5.47 -8.19
CA SER A 330 -5.06 4.27 -7.41
C SER A 330 -6.40 3.67 -7.80
N LEU A 331 -6.48 2.35 -7.99
CA LEU A 331 -7.75 1.66 -8.27
C LEU A 331 -8.71 1.76 -7.09
N ALA A 332 -8.18 1.79 -5.86
CA ALA A 332 -8.96 1.98 -4.64
C ALA A 332 -9.90 3.20 -4.72
N ALA A 333 -9.40 4.31 -5.29
CA ALA A 333 -10.15 5.56 -5.40
C ALA A 333 -11.29 5.51 -6.43
N LEU A 334 -11.26 4.55 -7.35
CA LEU A 334 -12.20 4.45 -8.47
C LEU A 334 -13.21 3.32 -8.28
N GLN A 335 -12.84 2.23 -7.60
CA GLN A 335 -13.66 1.01 -7.53
C GLN A 335 -14.94 1.12 -6.70
N GLU A 336 -15.02 2.00 -5.70
CA GLU A 336 -16.11 1.96 -4.71
C GLU A 336 -17.52 2.22 -5.26
N ASN A 337 -17.66 3.05 -6.30
CA ASN A 337 -18.95 3.46 -6.84
C ASN A 337 -18.95 3.50 -8.36
N ALA A 338 -20.06 3.12 -9.00
CA ALA A 338 -20.25 3.21 -10.44
C ALA A 338 -19.87 4.60 -10.99
N PHE A 339 -19.29 4.64 -12.19
CA PHE A 339 -18.96 5.90 -12.84
C PHE A 339 -20.20 6.69 -13.24
N THR A 340 -20.21 7.98 -12.90
CA THR A 340 -21.19 8.94 -13.42
C THR A 340 -20.97 9.17 -14.91
N PRO A 341 -21.96 9.70 -15.67
CA PRO A 341 -21.76 10.02 -17.08
C PRO A 341 -20.62 11.02 -17.32
N LEU A 342 -20.39 11.97 -16.41
CA LEU A 342 -19.26 12.90 -16.48
C LEU A 342 -17.92 12.16 -16.39
N GLU A 343 -17.81 11.16 -15.52
CA GLU A 343 -16.60 10.34 -15.39
C GLU A 343 -16.39 9.44 -16.60
N ASN A 344 -17.44 8.83 -17.15
CA ASN A 344 -17.33 8.08 -18.40
C ASN A 344 -16.85 8.97 -19.56
N ALA A 345 -17.39 10.19 -19.67
CA ALA A 345 -16.91 11.18 -20.64
C ALA A 345 -15.46 11.62 -20.37
N TRP A 346 -15.02 11.65 -19.12
CA TRP A 346 -13.63 11.89 -18.75
C TRP A 346 -12.73 10.75 -19.23
N PHE A 347 -13.12 9.49 -19.02
CA PHE A 347 -12.39 8.33 -19.54
C PHE A 347 -12.34 8.28 -21.07
N ASP A 348 -13.39 8.73 -21.76
CA ASP A 348 -13.36 8.89 -23.21
C ASP A 348 -12.31 9.93 -23.67
N GLN A 349 -12.09 10.98 -22.88
CA GLN A 349 -11.01 11.95 -23.14
C GLN A 349 -9.62 11.35 -22.82
N VAL A 350 -9.48 10.64 -21.70
CA VAL A 350 -8.25 9.90 -21.34
C VAL A 350 -7.86 8.92 -22.45
N ARG A 351 -8.82 8.18 -23.02
CA ARG A 351 -8.57 7.25 -24.12
C ARG A 351 -7.96 7.94 -25.36
N ARG A 352 -8.37 9.20 -25.62
CA ARG A 352 -7.85 9.98 -26.77
C ARG A 352 -6.46 10.52 -26.52
N GLU A 353 -6.18 11.00 -25.31
CA GLU A 353 -4.92 11.70 -25.01
C GLU A 353 -3.83 10.82 -24.40
N HIS A 354 -4.22 9.79 -23.65
CA HIS A 354 -3.33 8.87 -22.95
C HIS A 354 -3.71 7.40 -23.25
N PRO A 355 -3.44 6.90 -24.47
CA PRO A 355 -3.85 5.55 -24.87
C PRO A 355 -3.31 4.42 -23.97
N SER A 356 -2.18 4.65 -23.29
CA SER A 356 -1.60 3.69 -22.32
C SER A 356 -2.49 3.46 -21.09
N LEU A 357 -3.36 4.42 -20.76
CA LEU A 357 -4.28 4.35 -19.62
C LEU A 357 -5.67 3.85 -19.99
N PHE A 358 -5.96 3.65 -21.28
CA PHE A 358 -7.26 3.18 -21.76
C PHE A 358 -7.76 1.91 -21.03
N PRO A 359 -6.93 0.89 -20.77
CA PRO A 359 -7.41 -0.33 -20.10
C PRO A 359 -8.01 -0.10 -18.71
N LEU A 360 -7.65 1.01 -18.05
CA LEU A 360 -8.08 1.28 -16.68
C LEU A 360 -9.60 1.31 -16.53
N HIS A 361 -10.31 1.88 -17.51
CA HIS A 361 -11.77 1.98 -17.46
C HIS A 361 -12.41 0.58 -17.44
N ASP A 362 -11.97 -0.30 -18.33
CA ASP A 362 -12.44 -1.70 -18.40
C ASP A 362 -12.09 -2.47 -17.12
N ILE A 363 -10.89 -2.23 -16.56
CA ILE A 363 -10.43 -2.87 -15.32
C ILE A 363 -11.30 -2.45 -14.13
N VAL A 364 -11.59 -1.16 -13.98
CA VAL A 364 -12.44 -0.68 -12.88
C VAL A 364 -13.88 -1.17 -13.04
N LEU A 365 -14.41 -1.21 -14.27
CA LEU A 365 -15.75 -1.74 -14.52
C LEU A 365 -15.87 -3.23 -14.14
N GLU A 366 -14.81 -4.02 -14.35
CA GLU A 366 -14.77 -5.41 -13.89
C GLU A 366 -14.74 -5.51 -12.36
N LEU A 367 -13.91 -4.69 -11.68
CA LEU A 367 -13.87 -4.64 -10.21
C LEU A 367 -15.21 -4.19 -9.59
N GLN A 368 -16.00 -3.43 -10.34
CA GLN A 368 -17.36 -3.00 -9.95
C GLN A 368 -18.44 -4.02 -10.32
N GLU A 369 -18.08 -5.16 -10.93
CA GLU A 369 -19.01 -6.17 -11.44
C GLU A 369 -19.97 -5.64 -12.53
N LEU A 370 -19.60 -4.55 -13.22
CA LEU A 370 -20.40 -3.90 -14.27
C LEU A 370 -19.96 -4.26 -15.69
N GLY A 371 -18.90 -5.06 -15.84
CA GLY A 371 -18.37 -5.49 -17.13
C GLY A 371 -17.27 -6.54 -16.98
N THR A 372 -16.67 -6.96 -18.09
CA THR A 372 -15.48 -7.83 -18.08
C THR A 372 -14.42 -7.21 -18.98
N ALA A 373 -13.21 -7.01 -18.45
CA ALA A 373 -12.11 -6.49 -19.24
C ALA A 373 -11.66 -7.54 -20.26
N SER A 374 -11.30 -7.12 -21.46
CA SER A 374 -10.72 -8.06 -22.42
C SER A 374 -9.35 -8.57 -21.92
N PRO A 375 -8.90 -9.78 -22.30
CA PRO A 375 -7.54 -10.24 -22.00
C PRO A 375 -6.45 -9.26 -22.49
N ALA A 376 -6.70 -8.55 -23.59
CA ALA A 376 -5.80 -7.52 -24.11
C ALA A 376 -5.72 -6.28 -23.20
N ALA A 377 -6.86 -5.80 -22.69
CA ALA A 377 -6.92 -4.72 -21.71
C ALA A 377 -6.20 -5.13 -20.41
N PHE A 378 -6.50 -6.33 -19.91
CA PHE A 378 -5.83 -6.87 -18.72
C PHE A 378 -4.31 -6.96 -18.89
N LYS A 379 -3.84 -7.43 -20.06
CA LYS A 379 -2.41 -7.48 -20.36
C LYS A 379 -1.77 -6.10 -20.30
N LEU A 380 -2.32 -5.13 -21.03
CA LEU A 380 -1.79 -3.76 -21.07
C LEU A 380 -1.77 -3.12 -19.67
N TRP A 381 -2.83 -3.33 -18.88
CA TRP A 381 -2.87 -2.90 -17.49
C TRP A 381 -1.75 -3.53 -16.66
N SER A 382 -1.60 -4.86 -16.72
CA SER A 382 -0.58 -5.57 -15.93
C SER A 382 0.86 -5.15 -16.27
N GLU A 383 1.12 -4.78 -17.52
CA GLU A 383 2.42 -4.32 -17.99
C GLU A 383 2.74 -2.90 -17.49
N GLY A 384 1.75 -2.01 -17.43
CA GLY A 384 1.93 -0.58 -17.13
C GLY A 384 1.63 -0.13 -15.70
N THR A 385 0.78 -0.84 -14.97
CA THR A 385 0.25 -0.39 -13.66
C THR A 385 1.30 -0.46 -12.55
N PRO A 386 1.31 0.41 -11.52
CA PRO A 386 2.17 0.25 -10.35
C PRO A 386 2.06 -1.15 -9.71
N CYS A 387 3.17 -1.71 -9.18
CA CYS A 387 3.18 -3.10 -8.73
C CYS A 387 2.12 -3.42 -7.67
N PHE A 388 1.92 -2.52 -6.71
CA PHE A 388 0.92 -2.70 -5.64
C PHE A 388 -0.53 -2.79 -6.16
N GLU A 389 -0.82 -2.18 -7.32
CA GLU A 389 -2.14 -2.23 -7.95
C GLU A 389 -2.40 -3.60 -8.61
N LEU A 390 -1.37 -4.41 -8.90
CA LEU A 390 -1.57 -5.77 -9.41
C LEU A 390 -2.29 -6.68 -8.42
N PHE A 391 -2.28 -6.35 -7.13
CA PHE A 391 -3.01 -7.09 -6.11
C PHE A 391 -4.51 -7.22 -6.45
N TYR A 392 -5.12 -6.22 -7.10
CA TYR A 392 -6.52 -6.26 -7.52
C TYR A 392 -6.86 -7.36 -8.51
N ALA A 393 -5.87 -7.97 -9.17
CA ALA A 393 -6.12 -9.15 -9.99
C ALA A 393 -6.63 -10.35 -9.17
N THR A 394 -6.50 -10.36 -7.84
CA THR A 394 -7.10 -11.40 -6.99
C THR A 394 -8.63 -11.40 -7.01
N ASP A 395 -9.22 -10.25 -7.31
CA ASP A 395 -10.67 -10.02 -7.28
C ASP A 395 -11.28 -10.14 -8.68
N MET A 396 -10.47 -10.51 -9.68
CA MET A 396 -10.86 -10.63 -11.09
C MET A 396 -10.90 -12.09 -11.54
N ALA A 397 -11.66 -12.37 -12.61
CA ALA A 397 -11.69 -13.69 -13.21
C ALA A 397 -10.38 -14.01 -13.93
N MET A 398 -9.68 -15.09 -13.53
CA MET A 398 -8.39 -15.46 -14.10
C MET A 398 -8.53 -16.51 -15.22
N SER A 399 -8.29 -16.08 -16.46
CA SER A 399 -8.08 -16.99 -17.61
C SER A 399 -6.60 -17.34 -17.79
N ALA A 400 -6.29 -18.37 -18.58
CA ALA A 400 -4.91 -18.73 -18.91
C ALA A 400 -4.15 -17.57 -19.59
N GLU A 401 -4.82 -16.76 -20.43
CA GLU A 401 -4.17 -15.59 -21.06
C GLU A 401 -3.84 -14.50 -20.04
N ARG A 402 -4.73 -14.26 -19.08
CA ARG A 402 -4.51 -13.28 -17.99
C ARG A 402 -3.40 -13.73 -17.05
N LEU A 403 -3.36 -15.01 -16.70
CA LEU A 403 -2.27 -15.57 -15.89
C LEU A 403 -0.93 -15.47 -16.63
N ARG A 404 -0.91 -15.70 -17.95
CA ARG A 404 0.31 -15.48 -18.75
C ARG A 404 0.74 -14.01 -18.79
N ALA A 405 -0.22 -13.08 -18.83
CA ALA A 405 0.08 -11.65 -18.73
C ALA A 405 0.71 -11.29 -17.37
N LEU A 406 0.17 -11.82 -16.26
CA LEU A 406 0.77 -11.67 -14.93
C LEU A 406 2.18 -12.28 -14.86
N ALA A 407 2.38 -13.47 -15.44
CA ALA A 407 3.70 -14.08 -15.52
C ALA A 407 4.70 -13.23 -16.33
N SER A 408 4.23 -12.45 -17.31
CA SER A 408 5.07 -11.53 -18.07
C SER A 408 5.39 -10.26 -17.28
N ALA A 409 4.46 -9.80 -16.43
CA ALA A 409 4.64 -8.65 -15.55
C ALA A 409 5.58 -8.94 -14.35
N GLU A 410 5.84 -10.21 -14.07
CA GLU A 410 6.70 -10.67 -12.97
C GLU A 410 8.08 -9.99 -12.96
N VAL A 411 8.71 -9.78 -14.12
CA VAL A 411 10.03 -9.14 -14.23
C VAL A 411 10.08 -7.78 -13.51
N ARG A 412 8.96 -7.06 -13.48
CA ARG A 412 8.83 -5.75 -12.82
C ARG A 412 8.29 -5.89 -11.39
N CYS A 413 7.39 -6.84 -11.16
CA CYS A 413 6.61 -6.96 -9.93
C CYS A 413 6.54 -8.43 -9.42
N PRO A 414 7.67 -9.03 -9.01
CA PRO A 414 7.68 -10.43 -8.59
C PRO A 414 6.91 -10.67 -7.29
N GLY A 415 6.91 -9.67 -6.38
CA GLY A 415 6.25 -9.75 -5.08
C GLY A 415 4.74 -9.91 -5.17
N GLU A 416 4.11 -9.33 -6.19
CA GLU A 416 2.66 -9.35 -6.39
C GLU A 416 2.25 -10.44 -7.39
N ALA A 417 3.01 -10.65 -8.47
CA ALA A 417 2.65 -11.62 -9.51
C ALA A 417 2.72 -13.08 -9.03
N ILE A 418 3.77 -13.46 -8.29
CA ILE A 418 4.00 -14.85 -7.89
C ILE A 418 2.91 -15.39 -6.94
N PRO A 419 2.48 -14.68 -5.88
CA PRO A 419 1.39 -15.14 -5.03
C PRO A 419 0.07 -15.34 -5.78
N ILE A 420 -0.23 -14.49 -6.76
CA ILE A 420 -1.44 -14.60 -7.58
C ILE A 420 -1.34 -15.85 -8.46
N LEU A 421 -0.22 -16.05 -9.16
CA LEU A 421 0.02 -17.25 -9.96
C LEU A 421 -0.12 -18.53 -9.12
N SER A 422 0.56 -18.60 -7.97
CA SER A 422 0.55 -19.73 -7.04
C SER A 422 -0.88 -20.24 -6.73
N ARG A 423 -1.83 -19.31 -6.50
CA ARG A 423 -3.24 -19.63 -6.20
C ARG A 423 -3.95 -20.39 -7.33
N HIS A 424 -3.59 -20.12 -8.58
CA HIS A 424 -4.32 -20.65 -9.74
C HIS A 424 -3.64 -21.85 -10.41
N LEU A 425 -2.31 -21.98 -10.32
CA LEU A 425 -1.57 -23.01 -11.06
C LEU A 425 -2.02 -24.44 -10.75
N ARG A 426 -2.35 -24.74 -9.49
CA ARG A 426 -2.77 -26.09 -9.10
C ARG A 426 -4.00 -26.58 -9.85
N HIS A 427 -4.86 -25.67 -10.30
CA HIS A 427 -6.11 -25.98 -11.00
C HIS A 427 -5.98 -26.00 -12.53
N LEU A 428 -4.86 -25.52 -13.08
CA LEU A 428 -4.66 -25.51 -14.53
C LEU A 428 -4.33 -26.91 -15.08
N PRO A 429 -4.81 -27.23 -16.30
CA PRO A 429 -4.28 -28.34 -17.08
C PRO A 429 -2.78 -28.15 -17.34
N SER A 430 -2.03 -29.26 -17.39
CA SER A 430 -0.56 -29.24 -17.55
C SER A 430 -0.11 -28.45 -18.79
N THR A 431 -0.85 -28.55 -19.91
CA THR A 431 -0.54 -27.83 -21.17
C THR A 431 -0.71 -26.33 -21.06
N GLU A 432 -1.74 -25.87 -20.35
CA GLU A 432 -1.97 -24.44 -20.11
C GLU A 432 -0.98 -23.90 -19.09
N MET A 433 -0.69 -24.65 -18.04
CA MET A 433 0.34 -24.30 -17.06
C MET A 433 1.70 -24.04 -17.72
N MET A 434 2.15 -24.93 -18.61
CA MET A 434 3.40 -24.75 -19.35
C MET A 434 3.41 -23.43 -20.15
N ARG A 435 2.28 -23.06 -20.76
CA ARG A 435 2.15 -21.79 -21.50
C ARG A 435 2.13 -20.60 -20.55
N VAL A 436 1.41 -20.66 -19.44
CA VAL A 436 1.34 -19.57 -18.46
C VAL A 436 2.73 -19.26 -17.89
N LEU A 437 3.51 -20.30 -17.59
CA LEU A 437 4.80 -20.21 -16.93
C LEU A 437 6.01 -20.02 -17.87
N GLU A 438 5.78 -19.96 -19.19
CA GLU A 438 6.83 -19.74 -20.18
C GLU A 438 7.64 -18.45 -19.94
N PRO A 439 7.04 -17.30 -19.59
CA PRO A 439 7.78 -16.06 -19.39
C PRO A 439 8.69 -16.05 -18.16
N LEU A 440 8.46 -16.93 -17.18
CA LEU A 440 9.14 -16.88 -15.88
C LEU A 440 10.62 -17.32 -15.97
N SER A 441 11.45 -16.73 -15.11
CA SER A 441 12.83 -17.17 -14.93
C SER A 441 12.91 -18.49 -14.13
N PRO A 442 14.01 -19.27 -14.25
CA PRO A 442 14.22 -20.47 -13.43
C PRO A 442 14.15 -20.19 -11.92
N ALA A 443 14.67 -19.05 -11.46
CA ALA A 443 14.65 -18.69 -10.04
C ALA A 443 13.22 -18.52 -9.51
N HIS A 444 12.34 -17.89 -10.29
CA HIS A 444 10.94 -17.67 -9.90
C HIS A 444 10.07 -18.91 -10.10
N LEU A 445 10.39 -19.76 -11.08
CA LEU A 445 9.78 -21.09 -11.19
C LEU A 445 10.03 -21.93 -9.94
N ARG A 446 11.23 -21.86 -9.34
CA ARG A 446 11.52 -22.57 -8.08
C ARG A 446 10.65 -22.09 -6.92
N MET A 447 10.26 -20.82 -6.90
CA MET A 447 9.33 -20.31 -5.87
C MET A 447 7.93 -20.92 -6.00
N LEU A 448 7.54 -21.33 -7.21
CA LEU A 448 6.26 -21.97 -7.53
C LEU A 448 6.33 -23.50 -7.56
N ARG A 449 7.47 -24.09 -7.19
CA ARG A 449 7.74 -25.54 -7.32
C ARG A 449 6.64 -26.40 -6.69
N ASP A 450 6.23 -26.04 -5.48
CA ASP A 450 5.23 -26.82 -4.74
C ASP A 450 3.82 -26.68 -5.36
N ASP A 451 3.58 -25.62 -6.15
CA ASP A 451 2.34 -25.37 -6.87
C ASP A 451 2.28 -26.01 -8.25
N LEU A 452 3.43 -26.44 -8.79
CA LEU A 452 3.49 -27.25 -10.01
C LEU A 452 2.79 -28.60 -9.83
N GLY A 453 2.60 -29.07 -8.58
CA GLY A 453 1.89 -30.31 -8.30
C GLY A 453 2.61 -31.57 -8.77
N LEU A 454 3.96 -31.55 -8.80
CA LEU A 454 4.80 -32.68 -9.22
C LEU A 454 4.72 -33.88 -8.26
N TYR A 455 4.09 -33.71 -7.10
CA TYR A 455 3.77 -34.82 -6.19
C TYR A 455 2.62 -35.70 -6.70
N LEU A 456 1.85 -35.24 -7.70
CA LEU A 456 0.76 -36.00 -8.30
C LEU A 456 1.29 -36.82 -9.49
N PRO A 457 1.14 -38.16 -9.51
CA PRO A 457 1.73 -39.03 -10.53
C PRO A 457 1.44 -38.62 -11.98
N GLY A 458 0.17 -38.41 -12.32
CA GLY A 458 -0.22 -38.04 -13.69
C GLY A 458 0.28 -36.66 -14.11
N ARG A 459 0.46 -35.74 -13.16
CA ARG A 459 1.01 -34.42 -13.45
C ARG A 459 2.53 -34.48 -13.62
N ALA A 460 3.22 -35.25 -12.78
CA ALA A 460 4.66 -35.51 -12.92
C ALA A 460 4.99 -36.12 -14.30
N GLU A 461 4.21 -37.12 -14.75
CA GLU A 461 4.37 -37.72 -16.08
C GLU A 461 4.22 -36.72 -17.23
N ALA A 462 3.25 -35.82 -17.12
CA ALA A 462 2.96 -34.81 -18.13
C ALA A 462 4.01 -33.68 -18.16
N LEU A 463 4.60 -33.34 -17.02
CA LEU A 463 5.49 -32.17 -16.88
C LEU A 463 6.98 -32.51 -16.84
N VAL A 464 7.39 -33.78 -16.67
CA VAL A 464 8.81 -34.13 -16.48
C VAL A 464 9.72 -33.61 -17.59
N ASP A 465 9.31 -33.72 -18.86
CA ASP A 465 10.14 -33.26 -19.98
C ASP A 465 10.31 -31.73 -19.94
N TRP A 466 9.23 -31.01 -19.69
CA TRP A 466 9.25 -29.56 -19.52
C TRP A 466 10.08 -29.11 -18.32
N VAL A 467 9.97 -29.80 -17.18
CA VAL A 467 10.78 -29.53 -15.99
C VAL A 467 12.27 -29.74 -16.29
N MET A 468 12.61 -30.86 -16.92
CA MET A 468 13.99 -31.19 -17.33
C MET A 468 14.57 -30.16 -18.31
N GLU A 469 13.72 -29.60 -19.18
CA GLU A 469 14.10 -28.55 -20.12
C GLU A 469 14.34 -27.20 -19.44
N ARG A 470 13.49 -26.84 -18.48
CA ARG A 470 13.47 -25.51 -17.85
C ARG A 470 14.50 -25.38 -16.74
N ASP A 471 14.50 -26.29 -15.78
CA ASP A 471 15.41 -26.27 -14.62
C ASP A 471 15.38 -27.59 -13.84
N ILE A 472 16.53 -28.27 -13.78
CA ILE A 472 16.72 -29.53 -13.05
C ILE A 472 16.38 -29.36 -11.55
N GLY A 473 16.55 -28.15 -11.00
CA GLY A 473 16.22 -27.85 -9.60
C GLY A 473 14.73 -28.02 -9.26
N LEU A 474 13.85 -28.05 -10.26
CA LEU A 474 12.41 -28.27 -10.08
C LEU A 474 12.05 -29.75 -9.87
N LEU A 475 12.99 -30.69 -10.06
CA LEU A 475 12.75 -32.12 -9.80
C LEU A 475 12.59 -32.43 -8.31
N ASP A 476 13.00 -31.55 -7.39
CA ASP A 476 12.86 -31.79 -5.96
C ASP A 476 11.37 -31.87 -5.58
N GLY A 477 10.96 -32.97 -4.96
CA GLY A 477 9.56 -33.25 -4.64
C GLY A 477 8.77 -33.93 -5.76
N LEU A 478 9.42 -34.32 -6.87
CA LEU A 478 8.77 -35.03 -7.96
C LEU A 478 8.40 -36.46 -7.54
N PHE A 479 7.19 -36.89 -7.92
CA PHE A 479 6.68 -38.25 -7.69
C PHE A 479 6.75 -39.07 -8.97
N ALA A 480 7.77 -39.91 -9.06
CA ALA A 480 8.12 -40.66 -10.26
C ALA A 480 7.37 -42.00 -10.36
N THR A 481 6.69 -42.17 -11.48
CA THR A 481 6.09 -43.44 -11.93
C THR A 481 7.05 -44.20 -12.85
N PRO A 482 6.74 -45.44 -13.25
CA PRO A 482 7.54 -46.16 -14.24
C PRO A 482 7.75 -45.39 -15.55
N ALA A 483 6.73 -44.63 -15.99
CA ALA A 483 6.83 -43.81 -17.20
C ALA A 483 7.81 -42.64 -17.01
N VAL A 484 7.76 -41.96 -15.85
CA VAL A 484 8.74 -40.92 -15.51
C VAL A 484 10.16 -41.48 -15.47
N VAL A 485 10.37 -42.61 -14.78
CA VAL A 485 11.69 -43.26 -14.69
C VAL A 485 12.22 -43.61 -16.08
N THR A 486 11.36 -44.16 -16.94
CA THR A 486 11.73 -44.50 -18.33
C THR A 486 12.18 -43.26 -19.09
N LYS A 487 11.48 -42.13 -18.93
CA LYS A 487 11.89 -40.84 -19.51
C LYS A 487 13.23 -40.38 -18.94
N LEU A 488 13.41 -40.38 -17.62
CA LEU A 488 14.65 -39.94 -16.97
C LEU A 488 15.88 -40.77 -17.39
N LEU A 489 15.68 -42.05 -17.70
CA LEU A 489 16.72 -42.96 -18.22
C LEU A 489 16.89 -42.89 -19.74
N ALA A 490 16.09 -42.12 -20.45
CA ALA A 490 16.26 -41.90 -21.88
C ALA A 490 17.45 -40.96 -22.15
N PRO A 491 18.12 -41.10 -23.32
CA PRO A 491 19.28 -40.28 -23.67
C PRO A 491 19.16 -38.76 -23.41
N PRO A 492 18.06 -38.06 -23.77
CA PRO A 492 18.00 -36.60 -23.60
C PRO A 492 18.09 -36.13 -22.14
N HIS A 493 17.64 -36.95 -21.18
CA HIS A 493 17.63 -36.59 -19.76
C HIS A 493 18.85 -37.12 -19.02
N VAL A 494 19.34 -38.29 -19.45
CA VAL A 494 20.56 -38.91 -18.93
C VAL A 494 21.76 -37.98 -19.04
N ASP A 495 21.96 -37.37 -20.21
CA ASP A 495 23.12 -36.50 -20.44
C ASP A 495 23.09 -35.24 -19.54
N ARG A 496 21.89 -34.71 -19.29
CA ARG A 496 21.69 -33.54 -18.41
C ARG A 496 21.92 -33.85 -16.93
N LEU A 497 21.69 -35.09 -16.52
CA LEU A 497 21.82 -35.54 -15.13
C LEU A 497 23.18 -36.20 -14.83
N GLY A 498 24.15 -36.09 -15.74
CA GLY A 498 25.52 -36.58 -15.52
C GLY A 498 25.72 -38.06 -15.89
N GLY A 499 24.86 -38.61 -16.74
CA GLY A 499 24.98 -39.98 -17.24
C GLY A 499 24.08 -40.98 -16.53
N ARG A 500 23.94 -42.17 -17.12
CA ARG A 500 22.93 -43.16 -16.73
C ARG A 500 23.11 -43.63 -15.29
N GLU A 501 24.36 -43.85 -14.89
CA GLU A 501 24.70 -44.29 -13.53
C GLU A 501 24.34 -43.23 -12.48
N ALA A 502 24.57 -41.95 -12.80
CA ALA A 502 24.21 -40.83 -11.91
C ALA A 502 22.69 -40.72 -11.73
N VAL A 503 21.90 -40.96 -12.79
CA VAL A 503 20.43 -41.02 -12.70
C VAL A 503 19.99 -42.18 -11.82
N LEU A 504 20.55 -43.38 -12.00
CA LEU A 504 20.21 -44.54 -11.18
C LEU A 504 20.60 -44.34 -9.71
N ASP A 505 21.75 -43.70 -9.44
CA ASP A 505 22.17 -43.35 -8.08
C ASP A 505 21.24 -42.32 -7.45
N LEU A 506 20.83 -41.29 -8.21
CA LEU A 506 19.88 -40.28 -7.78
C LEU A 506 18.53 -40.89 -7.40
N LEU A 507 18.01 -41.83 -8.22
CA LEU A 507 16.71 -42.46 -7.98
C LEU A 507 16.74 -43.46 -6.82
N LEU A 508 17.88 -44.10 -6.55
CA LEU A 508 18.04 -45.05 -5.44
C LEU A 508 18.38 -44.36 -4.09
N ASP A 509 18.95 -43.16 -4.12
CA ASP A 509 19.35 -42.41 -2.92
C ASP A 509 18.37 -41.27 -2.61
N SER A 510 17.39 -41.57 -1.76
CA SER A 510 16.37 -40.61 -1.32
C SER A 510 16.91 -39.42 -0.50
N ARG A 511 18.21 -39.42 -0.14
CA ARG A 511 18.86 -38.34 0.62
C ARG A 511 19.57 -37.33 -0.28
N ARG A 512 19.73 -37.62 -1.58
CA ARG A 512 20.34 -36.68 -2.54
C ARG A 512 19.30 -35.70 -3.05
N SER A 513 19.75 -34.47 -3.31
CA SER A 513 18.97 -33.46 -4.01
C SER A 513 19.22 -33.58 -5.52
N PRO A 514 18.18 -33.51 -6.37
CA PRO A 514 16.76 -33.37 -6.04
C PRO A 514 16.16 -34.63 -5.43
N ARG A 515 15.26 -34.49 -4.44
CA ARG A 515 14.60 -35.63 -3.81
C ARG A 515 13.44 -36.09 -4.68
N ILE A 516 13.57 -37.27 -5.26
CA ILE A 516 12.54 -37.88 -6.11
C ILE A 516 11.90 -39.01 -5.31
N THR A 517 10.57 -38.98 -5.18
CA THR A 517 9.81 -40.06 -4.55
C THR A 517 9.36 -41.04 -5.61
N LEU A 518 9.57 -42.34 -5.38
CA LEU A 518 9.21 -43.39 -6.34
C LEU A 518 7.92 -44.10 -5.90
N THR A 519 7.06 -44.43 -6.87
CA THR A 519 6.05 -45.48 -6.63
C THR A 519 6.73 -46.84 -6.46
N GLU A 520 6.06 -47.81 -5.83
CA GLU A 520 6.60 -49.17 -5.70
C GLU A 520 6.99 -49.77 -7.06
N ALA A 521 6.14 -49.62 -8.07
CA ALA A 521 6.42 -50.09 -9.43
C ALA A 521 7.61 -49.36 -10.06
N ALA A 522 7.76 -48.06 -9.82
CA ALA A 522 8.90 -47.29 -10.31
C ALA A 522 10.20 -47.71 -9.62
N LEU A 523 10.16 -47.95 -8.31
CA LEU A 523 11.31 -48.47 -7.56
C LEU A 523 11.76 -49.83 -8.10
N LEU A 524 10.85 -50.77 -8.33
CA LEU A 524 11.17 -52.06 -8.93
C LEU A 524 11.79 -51.92 -10.34
N LEU A 525 11.29 -50.99 -11.15
CA LEU A 525 11.89 -50.69 -12.45
C LEU A 525 13.31 -50.15 -12.31
N VAL A 526 13.53 -49.14 -11.44
CA VAL A 526 14.87 -48.57 -11.18
C VAL A 526 15.84 -49.65 -10.70
N MET A 527 15.41 -50.51 -9.76
CA MET A 527 16.21 -51.63 -9.25
C MET A 527 16.56 -52.62 -10.36
N THR A 528 15.61 -52.95 -11.23
CA THR A 528 15.84 -53.83 -12.39
C THR A 528 16.86 -53.21 -13.34
N GLU A 529 16.69 -51.93 -13.69
CA GLU A 529 17.59 -51.19 -14.58
C GLU A 529 19.00 -51.05 -13.99
N ALA A 530 19.12 -50.90 -12.67
CA ALA A 530 20.38 -50.80 -11.93
C ALA A 530 21.14 -52.13 -11.86
N LEU A 531 20.46 -53.27 -12.02
CA LEU A 531 21.07 -54.60 -12.02
C LEU A 531 21.37 -55.13 -13.44
N LYS A 532 20.95 -54.43 -14.50
CA LYS A 532 21.22 -54.85 -15.88
C LYS A 532 22.72 -54.81 -16.20
N GLY A 533 23.19 -55.79 -16.97
CA GLY A 533 24.57 -55.86 -17.42
C GLY A 533 25.52 -56.41 -16.35
N ALA A 534 26.56 -55.65 -16.01
CA ALA A 534 27.58 -56.03 -15.03
C ALA A 534 27.60 -55.01 -13.87
N PRO A 535 26.63 -55.07 -12.93
CA PRO A 535 26.53 -54.11 -11.84
C PRO A 535 27.70 -54.28 -10.86
N SER A 536 28.12 -53.18 -10.21
CA SER A 536 29.12 -53.26 -9.14
C SER A 536 28.52 -53.89 -7.88
N ALA A 537 29.36 -54.49 -7.03
CA ALA A 537 28.92 -55.04 -5.74
C ALA A 537 28.24 -53.97 -4.85
N ALA A 538 28.71 -52.72 -4.90
CA ALA A 538 28.09 -51.60 -4.20
C ALA A 538 26.69 -51.27 -4.74
N ARG A 539 26.47 -51.34 -6.06
CA ARG A 539 25.15 -51.15 -6.68
C ARG A 539 24.17 -52.24 -6.24
N VAL A 540 24.62 -53.50 -6.30
CA VAL A 540 23.84 -54.65 -5.85
C VAL A 540 23.48 -54.50 -4.37
N ARG A 541 24.42 -54.02 -3.56
CA ARG A 541 24.18 -53.74 -2.14
C ARG A 541 23.14 -52.64 -1.95
N ASN A 542 23.26 -51.50 -2.62
CA ASN A 542 22.32 -50.39 -2.53
C ASN A 542 20.90 -50.83 -2.91
N VAL A 543 20.75 -51.54 -4.03
CA VAL A 543 19.47 -52.16 -4.44
C VAL A 543 18.97 -53.11 -3.34
N SER A 544 19.84 -53.90 -2.75
CA SER A 544 19.46 -54.82 -1.69
C SER A 544 19.08 -54.17 -0.36
N GLU A 545 19.42 -52.90 -0.11
CA GLU A 545 19.03 -52.20 1.11
C GLU A 545 17.64 -51.56 0.99
N GLN A 546 17.11 -51.48 -0.22
CA GLN A 546 15.76 -50.96 -0.47
C GLN A 546 14.69 -51.87 0.16
N TYR A 547 13.67 -51.24 0.71
CA TYR A 547 12.55 -51.92 1.37
C TYR A 547 11.49 -52.34 0.35
N ILE A 548 11.52 -53.61 -0.05
CA ILE A 548 10.55 -54.23 -0.97
C ILE A 548 10.15 -55.62 -0.45
N LEU A 549 9.10 -56.22 -1.02
CA LEU A 549 8.63 -57.54 -0.60
C LEU A 549 9.71 -58.62 -0.82
N PRO A 550 9.88 -59.57 0.12
CA PRO A 550 10.93 -60.59 0.03
C PRO A 550 10.93 -61.38 -1.28
N ALA A 551 9.75 -61.75 -1.81
CA ALA A 551 9.63 -62.49 -3.06
C ALA A 551 10.12 -61.68 -4.28
N GLN A 552 9.83 -60.38 -4.34
CA GLN A 552 10.32 -59.49 -5.40
C GLN A 552 11.85 -59.33 -5.31
N LYS A 553 12.37 -59.21 -4.09
CA LYS A 553 13.81 -59.09 -3.83
C LYS A 553 14.58 -60.34 -4.26
N GLN A 554 14.05 -61.52 -3.97
CA GLN A 554 14.61 -62.79 -4.41
C GLN A 554 14.67 -62.88 -5.94
N LEU A 555 13.60 -62.46 -6.62
CA LEU A 555 13.56 -62.42 -8.08
C LEU A 555 14.64 -61.48 -8.65
N LEU A 556 14.72 -60.26 -8.13
CA LEU A 556 15.68 -59.23 -8.57
C LEU A 556 17.14 -59.64 -8.38
N LEU A 557 17.46 -60.29 -7.25
CA LEU A 557 18.84 -60.66 -6.91
C LEU A 557 19.25 -62.05 -7.44
N SER A 558 18.35 -62.77 -8.11
CA SER A 558 18.59 -64.15 -8.55
C SER A 558 19.80 -64.32 -9.47
N ASP A 559 20.01 -63.38 -10.41
CA ASP A 559 21.18 -63.40 -11.31
C ASP A 559 22.45 -62.97 -10.58
N ALA A 560 22.37 -61.99 -9.67
CA ALA A 560 23.50 -61.56 -8.85
C ALA A 560 24.02 -62.68 -7.93
N LEU A 561 23.13 -63.53 -7.40
CA LEU A 561 23.50 -64.73 -6.63
C LEU A 561 24.26 -65.78 -7.46
N ARG A 562 24.10 -65.76 -8.79
CA ARG A 562 24.77 -66.66 -9.74
C ARG A 562 25.93 -66.00 -10.48
N ALA A 563 26.23 -64.73 -10.19
CA ALA A 563 27.31 -63.99 -10.82
C ALA A 563 28.66 -64.69 -10.60
N ARG A 564 29.61 -64.53 -11.53
CA ARG A 564 30.96 -65.10 -11.38
C ARG A 564 31.80 -64.34 -10.34
N ASP A 565 31.50 -63.06 -10.12
CA ASP A 565 32.18 -62.22 -9.14
C ASP A 565 31.66 -62.52 -7.72
N SER A 566 32.56 -62.98 -6.85
CA SER A 566 32.24 -63.31 -5.45
C SER A 566 31.77 -62.10 -4.66
N ARG A 567 32.19 -60.87 -5.00
CA ARG A 567 31.74 -59.63 -4.33
C ARG A 567 30.27 -59.33 -4.64
N ILE A 568 29.84 -59.58 -5.87
CA ILE A 568 28.44 -59.44 -6.28
C ILE A 568 27.57 -60.49 -5.59
N GLN A 569 28.03 -61.75 -5.56
CA GLN A 569 27.36 -62.82 -4.82
C GLN A 569 27.22 -62.49 -3.33
N ALA A 570 28.28 -61.98 -2.72
CA ALA A 570 28.30 -61.59 -1.33
C ALA A 570 27.30 -60.47 -1.02
N ALA A 571 27.24 -59.43 -1.87
CA ALA A 571 26.28 -58.34 -1.76
C ALA A 571 24.83 -58.82 -1.87
N ALA A 572 24.52 -59.67 -2.85
CA ALA A 572 23.20 -60.24 -3.03
C ALA A 572 22.78 -61.14 -1.85
N ALA A 573 23.69 -61.98 -1.35
CA ALA A 573 23.45 -62.85 -0.20
C ALA A 573 23.17 -62.06 1.09
N ALA A 574 23.96 -61.02 1.37
CA ALA A 574 23.74 -60.14 2.52
C ALA A 574 22.40 -59.41 2.45
N GLY A 575 22.00 -58.99 1.25
CA GLY A 575 20.73 -58.34 0.98
C GLY A 575 19.50 -59.19 1.31
N LEU A 576 19.55 -60.48 0.95
CA LEU A 576 18.47 -61.43 1.25
C LEU A 576 18.52 -61.88 2.71
N ALA A 577 19.70 -62.03 3.30
CA ALA A 577 19.85 -62.48 4.68
C ALA A 577 19.26 -61.53 5.73
N ALA A 578 19.12 -60.24 5.41
CA ALA A 578 18.38 -59.26 6.23
C ALA A 578 16.93 -59.71 6.52
N TRP A 579 16.37 -60.58 5.68
CA TRP A 579 15.05 -61.16 5.83
C TRP A 579 15.22 -62.65 6.09
N LYS A 580 15.07 -63.07 7.35
CA LYS A 580 15.33 -64.45 7.83
C LYS A 580 14.45 -65.52 7.18
N GLU A 581 13.33 -65.11 6.58
CA GLU A 581 12.41 -65.97 5.82
C GLU A 581 12.80 -66.13 4.35
N SER A 582 13.86 -65.45 3.90
CA SER A 582 14.35 -65.57 2.52
C SER A 582 14.82 -66.99 2.22
N SER A 583 14.42 -67.53 1.08
CA SER A 583 14.90 -68.82 0.57
C SER A 583 15.78 -68.63 -0.66
N GLY A 584 16.52 -69.68 -1.06
CA GLY A 584 17.22 -69.70 -2.35
C GLY A 584 18.57 -68.98 -2.42
N ILE A 585 19.20 -68.64 -1.28
CA ILE A 585 20.60 -68.20 -1.25
C ILE A 585 21.52 -69.42 -1.47
N PRO A 586 22.35 -69.47 -2.54
CA PRO A 586 23.27 -70.58 -2.77
C PRO A 586 24.41 -70.58 -1.75
N ALA A 587 24.86 -71.77 -1.32
CA ALA A 587 25.99 -71.91 -0.40
C ALA A 587 27.27 -71.17 -0.85
N PRO A 588 27.65 -71.13 -2.15
CA PRO A 588 28.79 -70.32 -2.60
C PRO A 588 28.64 -68.81 -2.31
N ALA A 589 27.45 -68.25 -2.51
CA ALA A 589 27.18 -66.82 -2.25
C ALA A 589 27.20 -66.51 -0.75
N ALA A 590 26.65 -67.40 0.08
CA ALA A 590 26.74 -67.29 1.53
C ALA A 590 28.20 -67.33 2.01
N ARG A 591 29.03 -68.25 1.49
CA ARG A 591 30.47 -68.32 1.81
C ARG A 591 31.22 -67.07 1.38
N ALA A 592 30.90 -66.49 0.22
CA ALA A 592 31.53 -65.26 -0.25
C ALA A 592 31.30 -64.10 0.72
N CYS A 593 30.06 -63.90 1.20
CA CYS A 593 29.77 -62.89 2.22
C CYS A 593 30.46 -63.19 3.55
N LEU A 594 30.44 -64.44 4.02
CA LEU A 594 31.11 -64.82 5.28
C LEU A 594 32.63 -64.59 5.21
N ALA A 595 33.27 -64.82 4.06
CA ALA A 595 34.69 -64.56 3.86
C ALA A 595 35.00 -63.06 4.00
N GLU A 596 34.23 -62.18 3.36
CA GLU A 596 34.38 -60.72 3.50
C GLU A 596 34.08 -60.23 4.93
N ALA A 597 33.05 -60.79 5.56
CA ALA A 597 32.72 -60.49 6.96
C ALA A 597 33.87 -60.87 7.90
N ARG A 598 34.52 -62.02 7.70
CA ARG A 598 35.69 -62.43 8.51
C ARG A 598 36.86 -61.48 8.35
N LEU A 599 37.16 -61.04 7.12
CA LEU A 599 38.23 -60.06 6.86
C LEU A 599 37.93 -58.72 7.55
N THR A 600 36.70 -58.26 7.46
CA THR A 600 36.24 -57.02 8.10
C THR A 600 36.32 -57.14 9.62
N LEU A 601 35.78 -58.21 10.20
CA LEU A 601 35.82 -58.46 11.64
C LEU A 601 37.24 -58.63 12.18
N ALA A 602 38.17 -59.21 11.41
CA ALA A 602 39.58 -59.29 11.76
C ALA A 602 40.26 -57.91 11.76
N CYS A 603 39.93 -57.05 10.78
CA CYS A 603 40.38 -55.66 10.77
C CYS A 603 39.84 -54.90 12.00
N LEU A 604 38.54 -55.01 12.27
CA LEU A 604 37.89 -54.39 13.42
C LEU A 604 38.52 -54.85 14.75
N ALA A 605 38.81 -56.15 14.88
CA ALA A 605 39.51 -56.69 16.04
C ALA A 605 40.93 -56.09 16.20
N THR A 606 41.62 -55.86 15.09
CA THR A 606 42.96 -55.23 15.09
C THR A 606 42.86 -53.75 15.50
N GLN A 607 41.90 -53.02 14.95
CA GLN A 607 41.66 -51.61 15.32
C GLN A 607 41.25 -51.46 16.78
N ALA A 608 40.40 -52.37 17.29
CA ALA A 608 39.99 -52.40 18.70
C ALA A 608 41.18 -52.60 19.65
N LYS A 609 42.16 -53.45 19.30
CA LYS A 609 43.37 -53.67 20.12
C LYS A 609 44.16 -52.37 20.36
N HIS A 610 44.21 -51.48 19.37
CA HIS A 610 44.91 -50.20 19.51
C HIS A 610 44.23 -49.23 20.49
N LEU A 611 42.96 -49.43 20.82
CA LEU A 611 42.18 -48.58 21.73
C LEU A 611 42.12 -49.11 23.16
N GLY A 612 42.62 -50.33 23.42
CA GLY A 612 42.47 -51.01 24.70
C GLY A 612 41.05 -51.56 24.93
N PRO A 613 40.80 -52.22 26.07
CA PRO A 613 39.49 -52.81 26.37
C PRO A 613 38.40 -51.71 26.48
N PRO A 614 37.17 -51.98 26.02
CA PRO A 614 36.08 -51.03 26.13
C PRO A 614 35.72 -50.79 27.62
N PRO A 615 35.51 -49.54 28.05
CA PRO A 615 35.07 -49.25 29.41
C PRO A 615 33.63 -49.79 29.65
N PRO A 616 33.27 -50.13 30.90
CA PRO A 616 31.96 -50.68 31.20
C PRO A 616 30.84 -49.65 31.00
N GLY A 617 29.70 -50.12 30.46
CA GLY A 617 28.48 -49.33 30.28
C GLY A 617 27.92 -49.42 28.85
N PRO A 618 26.59 -49.33 28.66
CA PRO A 618 26.00 -49.31 27.33
C PRO A 618 26.17 -47.94 26.66
N ARG A 619 26.33 -47.92 25.33
CA ARG A 619 26.20 -46.71 24.51
C ARG A 619 24.78 -46.15 24.65
N GLN A 620 24.63 -44.86 24.89
CA GLN A 620 23.32 -44.23 24.92
C GLN A 620 22.90 -43.85 23.49
N PRO A 621 21.64 -44.11 23.09
CA PRO A 621 21.16 -43.63 21.80
C PRO A 621 21.25 -42.11 21.77
N ARG A 622 21.99 -41.56 20.80
CA ARG A 622 22.07 -40.12 20.57
C ARG A 622 20.65 -39.61 20.28
N PRO A 623 20.06 -38.68 21.08
CA PRO A 623 18.75 -38.14 20.76
C PRO A 623 18.80 -37.44 19.40
N GLY A 624 17.95 -37.89 18.48
CA GLY A 624 17.68 -37.17 17.25
C GLY A 624 16.83 -35.93 17.53
N THR A 625 17.17 -34.88 16.79
CA THR A 625 16.49 -33.57 16.58
C THR A 625 16.60 -32.43 17.61
N PRO A 626 16.72 -31.18 17.11
CA PRO A 626 16.97 -29.98 17.90
C PRO A 626 15.67 -29.45 18.52
N GLY A 627 15.57 -29.50 19.84
CA GLY A 627 14.53 -28.80 20.60
C GLY A 627 15.11 -27.54 21.23
N THR A 628 14.51 -26.40 20.91
CA THR A 628 14.78 -25.06 21.44
C THR A 628 14.46 -24.97 22.94
N ALA A 629 15.41 -25.37 23.77
CA ALA A 629 15.50 -24.97 25.18
C ALA A 629 16.98 -24.76 25.56
N PRO A 630 17.32 -23.85 26.49
CA PRO A 630 18.71 -23.64 26.89
C PRO A 630 19.20 -24.91 27.60
N GLN A 631 20.04 -25.70 26.91
CA GLN A 631 20.65 -26.88 27.51
C GLN A 631 21.76 -26.44 28.50
N PRO A 632 21.87 -27.09 29.66
CA PRO A 632 23.04 -26.94 30.54
C PRO A 632 24.31 -27.35 29.78
N PRO A 633 25.51 -26.88 30.19
CA PRO A 633 26.75 -27.23 29.52
C PRO A 633 26.87 -28.75 29.40
N PRO A 634 27.20 -29.28 28.20
CA PRO A 634 27.18 -30.71 27.96
C PRO A 634 28.12 -31.39 28.95
N ALA A 635 27.58 -32.31 29.75
CA ALA A 635 28.39 -33.21 30.55
C ALA A 635 29.41 -33.90 29.63
N PRO A 636 30.66 -34.13 30.09
CA PRO A 636 31.64 -34.84 29.29
C PRO A 636 31.04 -36.19 28.85
N PRO A 637 31.20 -36.57 27.56
CA PRO A 637 30.63 -37.81 27.04
C PRO A 637 31.08 -38.97 27.92
N ALA A 638 30.16 -39.90 28.22
CA ALA A 638 30.47 -41.08 29.01
C ALA A 638 31.72 -41.77 28.43
N PRO A 639 32.61 -42.36 29.25
CA PRO A 639 33.85 -42.97 28.77
C PRO A 639 33.65 -43.96 27.61
N ILE A 640 32.51 -44.67 27.59
CA ILE A 640 32.12 -45.56 26.49
C ILE A 640 31.79 -44.81 25.19
N GLU A 641 31.13 -43.65 25.25
CA GLU A 641 30.84 -42.82 24.05
C GLU A 641 32.11 -42.28 23.41
N ALA A 642 33.06 -41.81 24.23
CA ALA A 642 34.35 -41.35 23.75
C ALA A 642 35.17 -42.51 23.15
N TRP A 643 35.12 -43.70 23.76
CA TRP A 643 35.76 -44.91 23.24
C TRP A 643 35.13 -45.33 21.90
N CYS A 644 33.80 -45.41 21.82
CA CYS A 644 33.06 -45.79 20.62
C CYS A 644 33.22 -44.78 19.48
N THR A 645 33.31 -43.48 19.77
CA THR A 645 33.58 -42.46 18.75
C THR A 645 34.96 -42.66 18.11
N ARG A 646 36.00 -42.89 18.93
CA ARG A 646 37.36 -43.19 18.42
C ARG A 646 37.42 -44.54 17.70
N PHE A 647 36.59 -45.50 18.13
CA PHE A 647 36.44 -46.77 17.44
C PHE A 647 35.80 -46.55 16.06
N ASP A 648 34.66 -45.84 15.98
CA ASP A 648 33.95 -45.48 14.74
C ASP A 648 34.90 -44.76 13.74
N GLU A 649 35.70 -43.79 14.21
CA GLU A 649 36.71 -43.09 13.39
C GLU A 649 37.77 -44.03 12.79
N ARG A 650 38.23 -45.02 13.56
CA ARG A 650 39.23 -46.00 13.10
C ARG A 650 38.63 -47.08 12.20
N MET A 651 37.36 -47.44 12.40
CA MET A 651 36.65 -48.41 11.56
C MET A 651 36.55 -47.97 10.10
N ALA A 652 36.56 -46.65 9.82
CA ALA A 652 36.53 -46.12 8.45
C ALA A 652 37.71 -46.61 7.58
N SER A 653 38.80 -47.08 8.18
CA SER A 653 39.95 -47.65 7.48
C SER A 653 39.82 -49.15 7.16
N CYS A 654 38.82 -49.84 7.71
CA CYS A 654 38.60 -51.25 7.45
C CYS A 654 37.85 -51.46 6.12
N PRO A 655 38.12 -52.58 5.42
CA PRO A 655 37.35 -52.93 4.24
C PRO A 655 35.88 -53.15 4.61
N GLY A 656 34.97 -52.82 3.70
CA GLY A 656 33.56 -53.19 3.82
C GLY A 656 33.38 -54.72 3.73
N ALA A 657 32.21 -55.18 4.16
CA ALA A 657 31.81 -56.58 4.07
C ALA A 657 30.57 -56.74 3.18
N CYS A 658 30.55 -57.82 2.42
CA CYS A 658 29.43 -58.21 1.58
C CYS A 658 28.96 -57.08 0.66
N GLY A 659 29.92 -56.46 -0.02
CA GLY A 659 29.69 -55.34 -0.93
C GLY A 659 29.30 -54.00 -0.27
N GLY A 660 29.34 -53.88 1.07
CA GLY A 660 29.07 -52.62 1.77
C GLY A 660 29.22 -52.72 3.30
N ALA A 661 28.15 -52.41 4.04
CA ALA A 661 28.13 -52.48 5.50
C ALA A 661 28.05 -53.93 6.01
N LEU A 662 28.73 -54.21 7.13
CA LEU A 662 28.74 -55.52 7.76
C LEU A 662 27.32 -55.95 8.18
N PRO A 663 26.83 -57.13 7.74
CA PRO A 663 25.55 -57.66 8.20
C PRO A 663 25.53 -57.88 9.71
N GLY A 664 24.34 -57.80 10.31
CA GLY A 664 24.16 -58.04 11.73
C GLY A 664 24.50 -59.48 12.16
N PRO A 665 24.66 -59.73 13.47
CA PRO A 665 24.99 -61.06 13.98
C PRO A 665 23.97 -62.14 13.58
N SER A 666 22.70 -61.76 13.44
CA SER A 666 21.63 -62.70 13.11
C SER A 666 21.62 -63.10 11.64
N GLU A 667 21.98 -62.18 10.77
CA GLU A 667 22.13 -62.35 9.32
C GLU A 667 23.37 -63.19 9.03
N LEU A 668 24.47 -62.93 9.73
CA LEU A 668 25.69 -63.74 9.63
C LEU A 668 25.47 -65.18 10.11
N ALA A 669 24.69 -65.38 11.18
CA ALA A 669 24.30 -66.72 11.65
C ALA A 669 23.45 -67.46 10.61
N PHE A 670 22.49 -66.77 9.99
CA PHE A 670 21.65 -67.32 8.94
C PHE A 670 22.49 -67.74 7.71
N LEU A 671 23.38 -66.88 7.24
CA LEU A 671 24.30 -67.19 6.13
C LEU A 671 25.24 -68.35 6.46
N ALA A 672 25.74 -68.42 7.70
CA ALA A 672 26.62 -69.50 8.17
C ALA A 672 25.91 -70.86 8.15
N ALA A 673 24.64 -70.90 8.58
CA ALA A 673 23.80 -72.10 8.50
C ALA A 673 23.63 -72.60 7.04
N ILE A 674 23.42 -71.68 6.09
CA ILE A 674 23.30 -72.01 4.65
C ILE A 674 24.64 -72.52 4.08
N ALA A 675 25.76 -71.93 4.52
CA ALA A 675 27.09 -72.30 4.06
C ALA A 675 27.60 -73.64 4.63
N GLY A 676 27.03 -74.10 5.74
CA GLY A 676 27.51 -75.26 6.51
C GLY A 676 28.77 -74.94 7.34
N GLU A 677 28.93 -73.68 7.78
CA GLU A 677 30.12 -73.18 8.47
C GLU A 677 29.74 -72.50 9.81
N PRO A 678 30.68 -72.34 10.76
CA PRO A 678 30.41 -71.56 11.97
C PRO A 678 30.30 -70.05 11.66
N PRO A 679 29.38 -69.32 12.34
CA PRO A 679 29.24 -67.89 12.15
C PRO A 679 30.47 -67.14 12.65
N PRO A 680 30.90 -66.08 11.95
CA PRO A 680 32.02 -65.27 12.40
C PRO A 680 31.66 -64.51 13.68
N THR A 681 32.59 -64.46 14.62
CA THR A 681 32.36 -63.84 15.94
C THR A 681 32.76 -62.37 15.92
N ALA A 682 31.86 -61.49 16.37
CA ALA A 682 32.14 -60.07 16.50
C ALA A 682 33.17 -59.80 17.62
N PRO A 683 34.19 -58.95 17.39
CA PRO A 683 35.13 -58.57 18.44
C PRO A 683 34.40 -57.83 19.57
N GLU A 684 34.94 -57.92 20.79
CA GLU A 684 34.36 -57.32 22.00
C GLU A 684 34.12 -55.81 21.87
N GLY A 685 35.03 -55.10 21.19
CA GLY A 685 34.89 -53.68 20.90
C GLY A 685 33.64 -53.34 20.08
N LEU A 686 33.37 -54.10 19.02
CA LEU A 686 32.15 -53.92 18.21
C LEU A 686 30.90 -54.24 19.03
N ARG A 687 30.91 -55.34 19.80
CA ARG A 687 29.79 -55.73 20.66
C ARG A 687 29.47 -54.67 21.73
N SER A 688 30.48 -53.96 22.21
CA SER A 688 30.32 -52.90 23.24
C SER A 688 29.78 -51.59 22.68
N CYS A 689 29.98 -51.33 21.37
CA CYS A 689 29.54 -50.10 20.70
C CYS A 689 28.24 -50.24 19.90
N MET A 690 27.77 -51.46 19.67
CA MET A 690 26.43 -51.71 19.16
C MET A 690 25.42 -51.44 20.28
N THR A 691 24.44 -50.57 20.02
CA THR A 691 23.29 -50.44 20.91
C THR A 691 22.59 -51.80 21.03
N PRO A 692 22.30 -52.30 22.25
CA PRO A 692 21.46 -53.47 22.39
C PRO A 692 20.12 -53.17 21.73
N LEU A 693 19.78 -53.93 20.69
CA LEU A 693 18.43 -53.92 20.14
C LEU A 693 17.49 -54.45 21.23
N PRO A 694 16.32 -53.83 21.45
CA PRO A 694 15.32 -54.35 22.38
C PRO A 694 14.84 -55.75 21.99
#